data_AF-A0A8H5Z001-F1
#
_entry.id   AF-A0A8H5Z001-F1
#
_cell.length_a   1.000
_cell.length_b   1.000
_cell.length_c   1.000
_cell.angle_alpha   90.00
_cell.angle_beta   90.00
_cell.angle_gamma   90.00
#
_symmetry.space_group_name_H-M   'P 1'
#
loop_
_entity.id
_entity.type
_entity.pdbx_description
1 polymer ?
#
loop_
_entity_poly.entity_id
_entity_poly.type
_entity_poly.pdbx_seq_one_letter_code
_entity_poly.pdbx_strand_id
1 'polypeptide(L)'
;MVTSREIAQELCDETRFCKLPGGALDVMKEVVGDGLFTAETSNPKWAIAHRIITPLFGTMRIRGMFDDMKDICEQMCLRWARFGPDEPLNVCDNMTKLTLDTIALCTIDYRFNSFYRENGATHPFAEAVVDVMTESFDQSNLPDFVNNYVRFRAMAKFKRQAAELRRQTQELITARRQNPVDRDDLLNAMLSAKDPKTGEGLSPESIVDNLLTFLIAGHETTSSLLSFCFYYLLENPHVLRQVQQEVDTVVGSDTITVDHLSNMPYLEAVLRETLRLRDPGPGFYVKPLKDEVVAGKYAVKKDQPMFIVFDSVHRDESTYGADADEFRPERMLKDGFDKLPPCAWKPFGNGVRACVGRPFAMQQAMLAVAMVVHKFDLIKDESYTLKYHVTMTVRPVGFTMKARLRQGQRATDLAMGLHQGHSQEASAAASPSRPSLKRLSSDVNGDDPDHKSQIVVLYASNSGSCEALAYRLAAEATERGFGIRAVDVVNNAIDRIPVGSPVIIITASYNGEPADDAEEFVPWLKSLESGRLNGVKFAVFGNGHRDWANTLFAIPRLIDSELARCGAQRINLMGLSDTCDSNDPFSDFERWIDEKLFPELETPHGPGEVKNGDRAVPRQELQVSLGQPPRITMRKGYVRAIVTEARSLSSPGVPEKRHLELLLPKDFSYKAGDHVYILPRNNPRDVVRALNYFGLGEDTLITIRNTARKLSLGLPLDTPITATDLLGAYVELGRTASLKNLHTLVDAAGHGSRAALLSLTEPERFRAEVQDRHVSILDLLERFPDIDLSLSSFLPMLVQIRPRAYSFSSAPDWKPGHATLTYTVVDFATPATQGVNGSSKSKAVGEGTAVVQRRGLASSYLSSLGPGTSLYISLHPASPYFCLQKDTSLPVIMVGAGTGLAPFRAFLQERRMASEASKQRLGPALLFFGCRGPKLDSLYSVELEAYEAMGLVQVRRAYSRDLSAPDAQGCKYVTDRLGKCRDEVARLWMDGAQILVCGARENNSQDSGRMESKVG
;
A
#
# COMPACT_ATOMS: atom_id res chain seq x y z
N MET A 1 -4.69 37.16 -19.22
CA MET A 1 -4.80 35.69 -19.11
C MET A 1 -3.44 35.11 -19.44
N VAL A 2 -3.04 34.04 -18.77
CA VAL A 2 -1.76 33.36 -18.95
C VAL A 2 -2.02 31.96 -19.47
N THR A 3 -1.45 31.66 -20.63
CA THR A 3 -1.69 30.42 -21.38
C THR A 3 -0.44 29.56 -21.56
N SER A 4 0.75 30.10 -21.23
CA SER A 4 2.02 29.37 -21.29
C SER A 4 2.40 28.82 -19.92
N ARG A 5 2.91 27.58 -19.90
CA ARG A 5 3.41 26.91 -18.70
C ARG A 5 4.62 27.62 -18.08
N GLU A 6 5.49 28.25 -18.89
CA GLU A 6 6.65 29.02 -18.39
C GLU A 6 6.23 30.23 -17.55
N ILE A 7 5.27 31.00 -18.08
CA ILE A 7 4.76 32.18 -17.38
C ILE A 7 3.93 31.74 -16.16
N ALA A 8 3.15 30.67 -16.29
CA ALA A 8 2.41 30.11 -15.17
C ALA A 8 3.34 29.64 -14.04
N GLN A 9 4.50 29.07 -14.37
CA GLN A 9 5.53 28.72 -13.40
C GLN A 9 6.03 29.93 -12.62
N GLU A 10 6.36 31.03 -13.32
CA GLU A 10 6.77 32.27 -12.66
C GLU A 10 5.66 32.83 -11.75
N LEU A 11 4.41 32.81 -12.22
CA LEU A 11 3.26 33.29 -11.48
C LEU A 11 2.85 32.42 -10.29
N CYS A 12 3.38 31.20 -10.19
CA CYS A 12 3.19 30.30 -9.05
C CYS A 12 4.28 30.46 -7.97
N ASP A 13 5.23 31.37 -8.13
CA ASP A 13 6.20 31.75 -7.09
C ASP A 13 5.50 32.56 -5.98
N GLU A 14 5.27 31.91 -4.84
CA GLU A 14 4.54 32.50 -3.70
C GLU A 14 5.29 33.65 -3.03
N THR A 15 6.58 33.81 -3.28
CA THR A 15 7.38 34.94 -2.77
C THR A 15 7.10 36.24 -3.53
N ARG A 16 6.54 36.13 -4.74
CA ARG A 16 6.26 37.27 -5.65
C ARG A 16 4.77 37.46 -5.91
N PHE A 17 4.00 36.37 -5.94
CA PHE A 17 2.58 36.36 -6.27
C PHE A 17 1.78 35.59 -5.22
N CYS A 18 0.54 35.98 -4.98
CA CYS A 18 -0.37 35.20 -4.15
C CYS A 18 -1.68 34.89 -4.89
N LYS A 19 -2.28 33.74 -4.56
CA LYS A 19 -3.57 33.34 -5.15
C LYS A 19 -4.68 34.28 -4.64
N LEU A 20 -5.50 34.77 -5.55
CA LEU A 20 -6.62 35.67 -5.28
C LEU A 20 -7.94 34.91 -5.46
N PRO A 21 -8.79 34.80 -4.43
CA PRO A 21 -10.19 34.47 -4.63
C PRO A 21 -10.81 35.65 -5.39
N GLY A 22 -11.05 35.48 -6.69
CA GLY A 22 -11.43 36.56 -7.60
C GLY A 22 -12.53 36.14 -8.58
N GLY A 23 -13.23 37.12 -9.15
CA GLY A 23 -14.26 36.89 -10.16
C GLY A 23 -15.48 36.18 -9.59
N ALA A 24 -15.86 35.02 -10.12
CA ALA A 24 -17.02 34.27 -9.63
C ALA A 24 -16.92 33.88 -8.14
N LEU A 25 -15.70 33.74 -7.61
CA LEU A 25 -15.48 33.48 -6.18
C LEU A 25 -15.85 34.65 -5.28
N ASP A 26 -15.70 35.89 -5.78
CA ASP A 26 -16.11 37.08 -5.02
C ASP A 26 -17.63 37.14 -4.92
N VAL A 27 -18.35 36.80 -5.99
CA VAL A 27 -19.82 36.72 -5.97
C VAL A 27 -20.28 35.60 -5.04
N MET A 28 -19.58 34.46 -5.04
CA MET A 28 -19.88 33.35 -4.12
C MET A 28 -19.69 33.70 -2.63
N LYS A 29 -19.02 34.79 -2.26
CA LYS A 29 -18.98 35.26 -0.86
C LYS A 29 -20.39 35.56 -0.33
N GLU A 30 -21.35 35.95 -1.18
CA GLU A 30 -22.76 36.11 -0.76
C GLU A 30 -23.43 34.79 -0.36
N VAL A 31 -22.91 33.66 -0.85
CA VAL A 31 -23.45 32.33 -0.59
C VAL A 31 -22.72 31.67 0.57
N VAL A 32 -21.39 31.57 0.48
CA VAL A 32 -20.56 30.79 1.40
C VAL A 32 -19.76 31.64 2.40
N GLY A 33 -19.98 32.96 2.42
CA GLY A 33 -19.34 33.87 3.37
C GLY A 33 -17.82 33.83 3.33
N ASP A 34 -17.18 33.87 4.50
CA ASP A 34 -15.73 33.82 4.67
C ASP A 34 -15.22 32.36 4.77
N GLY A 35 -15.72 31.47 3.92
CA GLY A 35 -15.26 30.08 3.85
C GLY A 35 -13.86 29.93 3.25
N LEU A 36 -13.23 28.76 3.42
CA LEU A 36 -11.88 28.46 2.92
C LEU A 36 -11.68 28.73 1.41
N PHE A 37 -12.75 28.62 0.63
CA PHE A 37 -12.74 28.81 -0.82
C PHE A 37 -12.84 30.27 -1.26
N THR A 38 -13.45 31.14 -0.46
CA THR A 38 -13.81 32.53 -0.83
C THR A 38 -13.07 33.59 -0.03
N ALA A 39 -12.72 33.33 1.24
CA ALA A 39 -12.02 34.31 2.08
C ALA A 39 -10.60 34.56 1.58
N GLU A 40 -10.11 35.80 1.61
CA GLU A 40 -8.72 36.11 1.25
C GLU A 40 -7.71 35.48 2.23
N THR A 41 -6.49 35.21 1.77
CA THR A 41 -5.46 34.54 2.59
C THR A 41 -5.07 35.37 3.82
N SER A 42 -5.16 36.69 3.70
CA SER A 42 -4.93 37.64 4.79
C SER A 42 -6.06 37.68 5.82
N ASN A 43 -7.21 37.05 5.56
CA ASN A 43 -8.34 37.03 6.50
C ASN A 43 -8.01 36.10 7.69
N PRO A 44 -8.01 36.61 8.95
CA PRO A 44 -7.74 35.77 10.12
C PRO A 44 -8.68 34.57 10.25
N LYS A 45 -9.96 34.72 9.86
CA LYS A 45 -10.93 33.61 9.89
C LYS A 45 -10.52 32.48 8.94
N TRP A 46 -9.97 32.82 7.78
CA TRP A 46 -9.47 31.84 6.83
C TRP A 46 -8.33 31.03 7.45
N ALA A 47 -7.37 31.70 8.09
CA ALA A 47 -6.21 31.05 8.70
C ALA A 47 -6.62 30.12 9.86
N ILE A 48 -7.56 30.55 10.72
CA ILE A 48 -8.12 29.73 11.81
C ILE A 48 -8.83 28.50 11.24
N ALA A 49 -9.73 28.69 10.26
CA ALA A 49 -10.43 27.58 9.60
C ALA A 49 -9.46 26.62 8.93
N HIS A 50 -8.43 27.13 8.26
CA HIS A 50 -7.42 26.33 7.56
C HIS A 50 -6.67 25.42 8.53
N ARG A 51 -6.19 25.95 9.66
CA ARG A 51 -5.46 25.16 10.66
C ARG A 51 -6.33 24.14 11.39
N ILE A 52 -7.61 24.44 11.62
CA ILE A 52 -8.55 23.50 12.24
C ILE A 52 -8.92 22.36 11.27
N ILE A 53 -9.15 22.68 9.99
CA ILE A 53 -9.76 21.74 9.05
C ILE A 53 -8.74 20.89 8.28
N THR A 54 -7.57 21.43 7.93
CA THR A 54 -6.56 20.71 7.14
C THR A 54 -6.13 19.35 7.73
N PRO A 55 -5.95 19.20 9.06
CA PRO A 55 -5.63 17.90 9.67
C PRO A 55 -6.70 16.82 9.43
N LEU A 56 -7.96 17.21 9.21
CA LEU A 56 -9.08 16.29 9.02
C LEU A 56 -9.02 15.59 7.65
N PHE A 57 -8.34 16.20 6.69
CA PHE A 57 -8.11 15.67 5.35
C PHE A 57 -6.74 15.00 5.21
N GLY A 58 -6.06 14.70 6.33
CA GLY A 58 -4.82 13.91 6.33
C GLY A 58 -5.05 12.49 5.80
N THR A 59 -4.03 11.92 5.14
CA THR A 59 -4.11 10.65 4.40
C THR A 59 -4.72 9.50 5.20
N MET A 60 -4.40 9.36 6.49
CA MET A 60 -4.94 8.29 7.34
C MET A 60 -6.45 8.42 7.59
N ARG A 61 -6.94 9.66 7.80
CA ARG A 61 -8.38 9.91 7.99
C ARG A 61 -9.15 9.63 6.71
N ILE A 62 -8.61 10.05 5.57
CA ILE A 62 -9.20 9.77 4.26
C ILE A 62 -9.26 8.26 3.99
N ARG A 63 -8.21 7.51 4.30
CA ARG A 63 -8.24 6.04 4.21
C ARG A 63 -9.34 5.44 5.10
N GLY A 64 -9.56 6.00 6.29
CA GLY A 64 -10.66 5.60 7.19
C GLY A 64 -12.07 5.89 6.67
N MET A 65 -12.23 6.81 5.70
CA MET A 65 -13.52 7.10 5.06
C MET A 65 -13.86 6.13 3.90
N PHE A 66 -12.98 5.17 3.59
CA PHE A 66 -13.14 4.28 2.45
C PHE A 66 -14.45 3.50 2.47
N ASP A 67 -14.86 2.97 3.62
CA ASP A 67 -16.08 2.16 3.71
C ASP A 67 -17.35 3.00 3.50
N ASP A 68 -17.37 4.25 3.98
CA ASP A 68 -18.46 5.20 3.72
C ASP A 68 -18.55 5.53 2.21
N MET A 69 -17.41 5.77 1.55
CA MET A 69 -17.36 6.00 0.10
C MET A 69 -17.84 4.78 -0.68
N LYS A 70 -17.42 3.59 -0.24
CA LYS A 70 -17.79 2.30 -0.85
C LYS A 70 -19.28 2.05 -0.75
N ASP A 71 -19.90 2.30 0.40
CA ASP A 71 -21.34 2.14 0.58
C ASP A 71 -22.13 2.95 -0.47
N ILE A 72 -21.84 4.24 -0.66
CA ILE A 72 -22.54 5.06 -1.66
C ILE A 72 -22.25 4.58 -3.10
N CYS A 73 -21.01 4.16 -3.39
CA CYS A 73 -20.67 3.57 -4.70
C CYS A 73 -21.45 2.27 -4.95
N GLU A 74 -21.61 1.42 -3.94
CA GLU A 74 -22.37 0.17 -4.00
C GLU A 74 -23.85 0.43 -4.26
N GLN A 75 -24.43 1.45 -3.60
CA GLN A 75 -25.80 1.88 -3.85
C GLN A 75 -26.02 2.30 -5.31
N MET A 76 -25.08 3.06 -5.90
CA MET A 76 -25.12 3.43 -7.31
C MET A 76 -25.03 2.20 -8.22
N CYS A 77 -24.06 1.31 -7.98
CA CYS A 77 -23.88 0.09 -8.77
C CYS A 77 -25.14 -0.80 -8.73
N LEU A 78 -25.73 -0.99 -7.55
CA LEU A 78 -26.96 -1.76 -7.40
C LEU A 78 -28.14 -1.12 -8.14
N ARG A 79 -28.23 0.21 -8.13
CA ARG A 79 -29.26 0.92 -8.90
C ARG A 79 -29.10 0.69 -10.39
N TRP A 80 -27.89 0.83 -10.94
CA TRP A 80 -27.62 0.58 -12.36
C TRP A 80 -27.94 -0.86 -12.76
N ALA A 81 -27.51 -1.83 -11.94
CA ALA A 81 -27.79 -3.24 -12.15
C ALA A 81 -29.30 -3.55 -12.23
N ARG A 82 -30.13 -2.86 -11.44
CA ARG A 82 -31.59 -3.07 -11.38
C ARG A 82 -32.35 -2.46 -12.56
N PHE A 83 -31.88 -1.36 -13.13
CA PHE A 83 -32.49 -0.80 -14.35
C PHE A 83 -32.20 -1.64 -15.59
N GLY A 84 -31.08 -2.35 -15.59
CA GLY A 84 -30.71 -3.26 -16.67
C GLY A 84 -29.92 -2.57 -17.80
N PRO A 85 -29.44 -3.35 -18.77
CA PRO A 85 -28.42 -2.92 -19.72
C PRO A 85 -28.91 -1.98 -20.82
N ASP A 86 -30.22 -1.83 -20.99
CA ASP A 86 -30.80 -1.03 -22.08
C ASP A 86 -31.13 0.41 -21.66
N GLU A 87 -31.19 0.67 -20.36
CA GLU A 87 -31.52 1.98 -19.79
C GLU A 87 -30.36 2.96 -20.01
N PRO A 88 -30.60 4.13 -20.64
CA PRO A 88 -29.59 5.16 -20.77
C PRO A 88 -29.33 5.83 -19.40
N LEU A 89 -28.08 5.79 -18.96
CA LEU A 89 -27.62 6.43 -17.73
C LEU A 89 -27.09 7.83 -18.06
N ASN A 90 -27.73 8.88 -17.54
CA ASN A 90 -27.12 10.22 -17.53
C ASN A 90 -25.92 10.22 -16.59
N VAL A 91 -24.71 10.26 -17.14
CA VAL A 91 -23.46 10.08 -16.38
C VAL A 91 -23.29 11.23 -15.38
N CYS A 92 -23.45 12.47 -15.83
CA CYS A 92 -23.27 13.65 -14.98
C CYS A 92 -24.22 13.61 -13.77
N ASP A 93 -25.50 13.33 -13.97
CA ASP A 93 -26.48 13.28 -12.89
C ASP A 93 -26.15 12.17 -11.87
N ASN A 94 -25.70 11.00 -12.34
CA ASN A 94 -25.31 9.91 -11.46
C ASN A 94 -24.04 10.24 -10.67
N MET A 95 -23.06 10.89 -11.30
CA MET A 95 -21.82 11.31 -10.62
C MET A 95 -22.10 12.43 -9.60
N THR A 96 -23.01 13.37 -9.89
CA THR A 96 -23.46 14.38 -8.93
C THR A 96 -24.14 13.74 -7.72
N LYS A 97 -25.03 12.75 -7.93
CA LYS A 97 -25.69 12.01 -6.83
C LYS A 97 -24.67 11.23 -5.99
N LEU A 98 -23.75 10.53 -6.64
CA LEU A 98 -22.67 9.79 -5.98
C LEU A 98 -21.83 10.70 -5.09
N THR A 99 -21.35 11.79 -5.66
CA THR A 99 -20.38 12.65 -4.98
C THR A 99 -21.01 13.48 -3.86
N LEU A 100 -22.25 13.95 -4.03
CA LEU A 100 -23.00 14.65 -2.99
C LEU A 100 -23.28 13.75 -1.79
N ASP A 101 -23.80 12.54 -2.03
CA ASP A 101 -24.13 11.61 -0.94
C ASP A 101 -22.84 11.14 -0.23
N THR A 102 -21.74 10.95 -0.97
CA THR A 102 -20.45 10.55 -0.39
C THR A 102 -19.84 11.64 0.50
N ILE A 103 -19.75 12.89 0.02
CA ILE A 103 -19.17 13.97 0.83
C ILE A 103 -20.01 14.19 2.10
N ALA A 104 -21.34 14.12 1.99
CA ALA A 104 -22.24 14.28 3.13
C ALA A 104 -22.06 13.15 4.16
N LEU A 105 -22.01 11.88 3.71
CA LEU A 105 -21.84 10.75 4.61
C LEU A 105 -20.48 10.81 5.32
N CYS A 106 -19.40 11.04 4.58
CA CYS A 106 -18.04 11.01 5.13
C CYS A 106 -17.75 12.19 6.07
N THR A 107 -18.29 13.37 5.78
CA THR A 107 -17.92 14.60 6.52
C THR A 107 -18.89 14.97 7.63
N ILE A 108 -20.16 14.61 7.50
CA ILE A 108 -21.22 15.03 8.43
C ILE A 108 -22.20 13.90 8.80
N ASP A 109 -21.89 12.64 8.46
CA ASP A 109 -22.75 11.47 8.73
C ASP A 109 -24.21 11.68 8.31
N TYR A 110 -24.41 12.28 7.14
CA TYR A 110 -25.73 12.63 6.64
C TYR A 110 -25.99 11.96 5.29
N ARG A 111 -27.20 11.42 5.12
CA ARG A 111 -27.64 10.80 3.87
C ARG A 111 -28.67 11.67 3.16
N PHE A 112 -28.26 12.30 2.07
CA PHE A 112 -29.18 12.96 1.13
C PHE A 112 -30.08 11.96 0.40
N ASN A 113 -29.67 10.69 0.29
CA ASN A 113 -30.39 9.62 -0.38
C ASN A 113 -30.79 10.01 -1.82
N SER A 114 -29.89 10.69 -2.53
CA SER A 114 -30.17 11.30 -3.83
C SER A 114 -30.55 10.27 -4.90
N PHE A 115 -30.15 9.00 -4.71
CA PHE A 115 -30.52 7.88 -5.58
C PHE A 115 -31.94 7.33 -5.37
N TYR A 116 -32.66 7.73 -4.32
CA TYR A 116 -33.98 7.18 -3.97
C TYR A 116 -35.14 8.16 -4.16
N ARG A 117 -34.87 9.36 -4.70
CA ARG A 117 -35.91 10.36 -4.93
C ARG A 117 -36.87 9.96 -6.06
N GLU A 118 -38.13 10.37 -5.90
CA GLU A 118 -39.18 10.15 -6.90
C GLU A 118 -38.76 10.67 -8.28
N ASN A 119 -39.10 9.90 -9.32
CA ASN A 119 -38.81 10.20 -10.73
C ASN A 119 -37.31 10.41 -11.05
N GLY A 120 -36.40 9.99 -10.17
CA GLY A 120 -34.96 10.15 -10.38
C GLY A 120 -34.48 11.61 -10.32
N ALA A 121 -35.30 12.52 -9.78
CA ALA A 121 -34.98 13.94 -9.67
C ALA A 121 -33.69 14.19 -8.88
N THR A 122 -32.96 15.24 -9.26
CA THR A 122 -31.77 15.69 -8.54
C THR A 122 -32.17 16.26 -7.18
N HIS A 123 -31.28 16.14 -6.18
CA HIS A 123 -31.55 16.72 -4.87
C HIS A 123 -31.63 18.25 -5.00
N PRO A 124 -32.64 18.93 -4.42
CA PRO A 124 -32.79 20.39 -4.52
C PRO A 124 -31.55 21.17 -4.09
N PHE A 125 -30.79 20.64 -3.12
CA PHE A 125 -29.48 21.17 -2.74
C PHE A 125 -28.49 21.20 -3.92
N ALA A 126 -28.28 20.09 -4.64
CA ALA A 126 -27.40 20.04 -5.79
C ALA A 126 -27.86 20.98 -6.92
N GLU A 127 -29.18 21.04 -7.18
CA GLU A 127 -29.73 21.98 -8.17
C GLU A 127 -29.46 23.44 -7.77
N ALA A 128 -29.66 23.78 -6.49
CA ALA A 128 -29.37 25.11 -5.98
C ALA A 128 -27.88 25.45 -6.06
N VAL A 129 -26.97 24.49 -5.84
CA VAL A 129 -25.52 24.69 -6.02
C VAL A 129 -25.17 25.03 -7.46
N VAL A 130 -25.67 24.25 -8.43
CA VAL A 130 -25.43 24.51 -9.86
C VAL A 130 -25.99 25.88 -10.27
N ASP A 131 -27.19 26.23 -9.79
CA ASP A 131 -27.82 27.54 -10.02
C ASP A 131 -26.93 28.70 -9.51
N VAL A 132 -26.46 28.65 -8.26
CA VAL A 132 -25.65 29.73 -7.68
C VAL A 132 -24.26 29.81 -8.31
N MET A 133 -23.66 28.68 -8.69
CA MET A 133 -22.35 28.67 -9.36
C MET A 133 -22.44 29.22 -10.79
N THR A 134 -23.49 28.86 -11.53
CA THR A 134 -23.76 29.42 -12.87
C THR A 134 -23.97 30.92 -12.78
N GLU A 135 -24.83 31.36 -11.87
CA GLU A 135 -25.17 32.77 -11.74
C GLU A 135 -24.02 33.60 -11.18
N SER A 136 -23.16 33.04 -10.31
CA SER A 136 -21.93 33.70 -9.86
C SER A 136 -20.93 33.90 -10.99
N PHE A 137 -20.81 32.92 -11.88
CA PHE A 137 -19.99 33.02 -13.08
C PHE A 137 -20.52 34.10 -14.03
N ASP A 138 -21.81 34.08 -14.34
CA ASP A 138 -22.44 35.07 -15.21
C ASP A 138 -22.30 36.49 -14.65
N GLN A 139 -22.57 36.68 -13.35
CA GLN A 139 -22.42 37.96 -12.68
C GLN A 139 -20.99 38.50 -12.80
N SER A 140 -19.98 37.65 -12.57
CA SER A 140 -18.58 38.08 -12.63
C SER A 140 -18.09 38.50 -14.01
N ASN A 141 -18.80 38.09 -15.08
CA ASN A 141 -18.47 38.43 -16.46
C ASN A 141 -19.29 39.60 -17.01
N LEU A 142 -20.19 40.18 -16.21
CA LEU A 142 -21.10 41.24 -16.63
C LEU A 142 -20.88 42.53 -15.82
N PRO A 143 -21.05 43.71 -16.43
CA PRO A 143 -20.98 44.98 -15.69
C PRO A 143 -22.04 45.08 -14.60
N ASP A 144 -21.71 45.73 -13.48
CA ASP A 144 -22.60 45.89 -12.31
C ASP A 144 -23.97 46.46 -12.66
N PHE A 145 -24.06 47.42 -13.60
CA PHE A 145 -25.35 47.98 -13.99
C PHE A 145 -26.26 46.95 -14.66
N VAL A 146 -25.71 45.98 -15.40
CA VAL A 146 -26.47 44.90 -16.04
C VAL A 146 -27.00 43.96 -14.96
N ASN A 147 -26.16 43.56 -14.02
CA ASN A 147 -26.55 42.69 -12.92
C ASN A 147 -27.64 43.36 -12.05
N ASN A 148 -27.45 44.63 -11.68
CA ASN A 148 -28.32 45.33 -10.74
C ASN A 148 -29.65 45.82 -11.32
N TYR A 149 -29.69 46.23 -12.61
CA TYR A 149 -30.88 46.87 -13.18
C TYR A 149 -31.57 46.06 -14.30
N VAL A 150 -30.85 45.17 -14.99
CA VAL A 150 -31.40 44.39 -16.11
C VAL A 150 -31.73 42.97 -15.67
N ARG A 151 -30.83 42.31 -14.93
CA ARG A 151 -30.95 40.89 -14.51
C ARG A 151 -31.61 40.73 -13.15
N PHE A 152 -32.45 41.66 -12.70
CA PHE A 152 -33.03 41.68 -11.35
C PHE A 152 -33.79 40.40 -10.96
N ARG A 153 -34.45 39.71 -11.91
CA ARG A 153 -35.11 38.42 -11.66
C ARG A 153 -34.10 37.30 -11.38
N ALA A 154 -32.98 37.28 -12.12
CA ALA A 154 -31.90 36.32 -11.90
C ALA A 154 -31.20 36.61 -10.56
N MET A 155 -30.96 37.88 -10.22
CA MET A 155 -30.43 38.28 -8.91
C MET A 155 -31.35 37.88 -7.75
N ALA A 156 -32.67 38.04 -7.91
CA ALA A 156 -33.64 37.58 -6.92
C ALA A 156 -33.64 36.05 -6.76
N LYS A 157 -33.52 35.30 -7.87
CA LYS A 157 -33.37 33.84 -7.84
C LYS A 157 -32.08 33.44 -7.12
N PHE A 158 -30.95 34.07 -7.45
CA PHE A 158 -29.65 33.85 -6.82
C PHE A 158 -29.73 34.03 -5.30
N LYS A 159 -30.23 35.18 -4.83
CA LYS A 159 -30.38 35.46 -3.39
C LYS A 159 -31.27 34.45 -2.68
N ARG A 160 -32.36 34.00 -3.33
CA ARG A 160 -33.23 32.97 -2.78
C ARG A 160 -32.52 31.61 -2.66
N GLN A 161 -31.81 31.18 -3.71
CA GLN A 161 -31.06 29.92 -3.67
C GLN A 161 -29.91 29.97 -2.65
N ALA A 162 -29.20 31.09 -2.58
CA ALA A 162 -28.15 31.32 -1.59
C ALA A 162 -28.70 31.22 -0.16
N ALA A 163 -29.82 31.90 0.13
CA ALA A 163 -30.49 31.83 1.42
C ALA A 163 -30.95 30.40 1.76
N GLU A 164 -31.46 29.66 0.78
CA GLU A 164 -31.91 28.27 0.96
C GLU A 164 -30.75 27.32 1.27
N LEU A 165 -29.62 27.43 0.56
CA LEU A 165 -28.41 26.65 0.84
C LEU A 165 -27.90 26.91 2.25
N ARG A 166 -27.86 28.18 2.69
CA ARG A 166 -27.48 28.54 4.06
C ARG A 166 -28.46 28.00 5.09
N ARG A 167 -29.77 28.09 4.82
CA ARG A 167 -30.82 27.56 5.69
C ARG A 167 -30.67 26.05 5.89
N GLN A 168 -30.55 25.27 4.82
CA GLN A 168 -30.37 23.82 4.89
C GLN A 168 -29.08 23.44 5.64
N THR A 169 -27.99 24.16 5.40
CA THR A 169 -26.72 23.94 6.11
C THR A 169 -26.86 24.22 7.61
N GLN A 170 -27.56 25.29 7.98
CA GLN A 170 -27.84 25.62 9.37
C GLN A 170 -28.72 24.57 10.05
N GLU A 171 -29.66 23.97 9.33
CA GLU A 171 -30.49 22.87 9.84
C GLU A 171 -29.67 21.62 10.12
N LEU A 172 -28.71 21.26 9.25
CA LEU A 172 -27.79 20.15 9.48
C LEU A 172 -26.95 20.36 10.75
N ILE A 173 -26.39 21.58 10.92
CA ILE A 173 -25.62 21.94 12.11
C ILE A 173 -26.49 21.90 13.37
N THR A 174 -27.71 22.40 13.28
CA THR A 174 -28.66 22.43 14.42
C THR A 174 -29.06 21.02 14.82
N ALA A 175 -29.39 20.16 13.83
CA ALA A 175 -29.73 18.77 14.06
C ALA A 175 -28.58 18.00 14.73
N ARG A 176 -27.33 18.25 14.30
CA ARG A 176 -26.14 17.65 14.93
C ARG A 176 -25.91 18.13 16.36
N ARG A 177 -26.14 19.42 16.65
CA ARG A 177 -26.05 19.94 18.03
C ARG A 177 -27.12 19.35 18.95
N GLN A 178 -28.32 19.13 18.42
CA GLN A 178 -29.43 18.52 19.17
C GLN A 178 -29.24 17.01 19.35
N ASN A 179 -28.56 16.34 18.42
CA ASN A 179 -28.27 14.92 18.46
C ASN A 179 -26.76 14.68 18.29
N PRO A 180 -25.95 14.92 19.33
CA PRO A 180 -24.51 14.71 19.26
C PRO A 180 -24.19 13.25 18.94
N VAL A 181 -23.28 13.05 17.99
CA VAL A 181 -22.77 11.73 17.61
C VAL A 181 -21.29 11.69 17.98
N ASP A 182 -20.83 10.61 18.60
CA ASP A 182 -19.41 10.38 18.88
C ASP A 182 -18.71 9.83 17.62
N ARG A 183 -18.52 10.71 16.63
CA ARG A 183 -17.83 10.41 15.36
C ARG A 183 -16.70 11.41 15.14
N ASP A 184 -15.57 10.94 14.64
CA ASP A 184 -14.42 11.80 14.34
C ASP A 184 -14.54 12.42 12.92
N ASP A 185 -15.61 13.20 12.70
CA ASP A 185 -15.96 13.79 11.40
C ASP A 185 -15.70 15.31 11.30
N LEU A 186 -15.85 15.86 10.08
CA LEU A 186 -15.58 17.28 9.80
C LEU A 186 -16.48 18.21 10.60
N LEU A 187 -17.76 17.89 10.72
CA LEU A 187 -18.70 18.74 11.47
C LEU A 187 -18.40 18.76 12.96
N ASN A 188 -18.09 17.61 13.56
CA ASN A 188 -17.70 17.54 14.97
C ASN A 188 -16.40 18.30 15.22
N ALA A 189 -15.42 18.19 14.33
CA ALA A 189 -14.20 18.98 14.42
C ALA A 189 -14.47 20.48 14.31
N MET A 190 -15.30 20.93 13.36
CA MET A 190 -15.70 22.35 13.25
C MET A 190 -16.47 22.85 14.48
N LEU A 191 -17.21 21.98 15.18
CA LEU A 191 -17.98 22.31 16.38
C LEU A 191 -17.13 22.36 17.66
N SER A 192 -16.06 21.56 17.75
CA SER A 192 -15.36 21.30 19.02
C SER A 192 -13.87 21.67 19.03
N ALA A 193 -13.21 21.68 17.87
CA ALA A 193 -11.78 21.94 17.79
C ALA A 193 -11.46 23.42 18.03
N LYS A 194 -10.25 23.65 18.54
CA LYS A 194 -9.67 24.98 18.73
C LYS A 194 -8.41 25.09 17.91
N ASP A 195 -8.18 26.28 17.35
CA ASP A 195 -6.98 26.60 16.61
C ASP A 195 -5.75 26.43 17.51
N PRO A 196 -4.73 25.63 17.11
CA PRO A 196 -3.52 25.46 17.89
C PRO A 196 -2.74 26.77 18.10
N LYS A 197 -2.87 27.76 17.20
CA LYS A 197 -2.13 29.03 17.28
C LYS A 197 -2.82 30.05 18.20
N THR A 198 -4.12 30.29 18.02
CA THR A 198 -4.85 31.32 18.80
C THR A 198 -5.62 30.77 19.99
N GLY A 199 -5.90 29.45 20.03
CA GLY A 199 -6.80 28.83 21.00
C GLY A 199 -8.29 29.10 20.75
N GLU A 200 -8.63 29.81 19.66
CA GLU A 200 -10.01 30.15 19.30
C GLU A 200 -10.70 28.99 18.56
N GLY A 201 -12.01 28.83 18.76
CA GLY A 201 -12.84 27.93 17.95
C GLY A 201 -13.46 28.68 16.76
N LEU A 202 -14.10 27.94 15.85
CA LEU A 202 -14.86 28.55 14.76
C LEU A 202 -16.14 29.22 15.27
N SER A 203 -16.44 30.42 14.77
CA SER A 203 -17.73 31.07 15.04
C SER A 203 -18.88 30.28 14.39
N PRO A 204 -20.12 30.38 14.91
CA PRO A 204 -21.28 29.73 14.29
C PRO A 204 -21.43 30.01 12.79
N GLU A 205 -21.17 31.25 12.37
CA GLU A 205 -21.21 31.68 10.97
C GLU A 205 -20.08 31.03 10.15
N SER A 206 -18.86 31.00 10.71
CA SER A 206 -17.72 30.35 10.07
C SER A 206 -17.93 28.84 9.87
N ILE A 207 -18.65 28.18 10.79
CA ILE A 207 -19.03 26.76 10.65
C ILE A 207 -19.99 26.58 9.47
N VAL A 208 -21.00 27.44 9.32
CA VAL A 208 -21.91 27.41 8.16
C VAL A 208 -21.16 27.64 6.85
N ASP A 209 -20.33 28.68 6.82
CA ASP A 209 -19.54 29.10 5.67
C ASP A 209 -18.60 27.97 5.18
N ASN A 210 -17.88 27.33 6.11
CA ASN A 210 -16.97 26.24 5.79
C ASN A 210 -17.72 24.94 5.45
N LEU A 211 -18.77 24.58 6.18
CA LEU A 211 -19.55 23.38 5.84
C LEU A 211 -20.14 23.48 4.43
N LEU A 212 -20.73 24.64 4.09
CA LEU A 212 -21.27 24.87 2.76
C LEU A 212 -20.16 24.86 1.68
N THR A 213 -18.98 25.39 2.01
CA THR A 213 -17.78 25.30 1.14
C THR A 213 -17.44 23.84 0.81
N PHE A 214 -17.38 22.94 1.80
CA PHE A 214 -17.05 21.53 1.57
C PHE A 214 -18.13 20.79 0.81
N LEU A 215 -19.39 21.03 1.16
CA LEU A 215 -20.51 20.41 0.45
C LEU A 215 -20.49 20.82 -1.03
N ILE A 216 -20.28 22.10 -1.37
CA ILE A 216 -20.22 22.59 -2.75
C ILE A 216 -18.97 22.06 -3.47
N ALA A 217 -17.78 22.34 -2.93
CA ALA A 217 -16.52 22.06 -3.61
C ALA A 217 -16.27 20.55 -3.77
N GLY A 218 -16.66 19.74 -2.78
CA GLY A 218 -16.40 18.30 -2.77
C GLY A 218 -17.20 17.50 -3.79
N HIS A 219 -18.44 17.91 -4.09
CA HIS A 219 -19.30 17.16 -5.02
C HIS A 219 -19.16 17.60 -6.48
N GLU A 220 -19.28 18.89 -6.79
CA GLU A 220 -19.38 19.34 -8.19
C GLU A 220 -18.07 19.17 -8.96
N THR A 221 -16.91 19.27 -8.29
CA THR A 221 -15.60 19.09 -8.95
C THR A 221 -15.31 17.60 -9.22
N THR A 222 -15.54 16.74 -8.23
CA THR A 222 -15.33 15.28 -8.37
C THR A 222 -16.32 14.66 -9.34
N SER A 223 -17.57 15.16 -9.39
CA SER A 223 -18.58 14.68 -10.34
C SER A 223 -18.17 14.98 -11.78
N SER A 224 -17.61 16.16 -12.02
CA SER A 224 -17.07 16.56 -13.32
C SER A 224 -15.87 15.70 -13.73
N LEU A 225 -14.91 15.50 -12.83
CA LEU A 225 -13.76 14.60 -13.05
C LEU A 225 -14.23 13.21 -13.50
N LEU A 226 -15.13 12.60 -12.73
CA LEU A 226 -15.66 11.27 -13.05
C LEU A 226 -16.40 11.25 -14.39
N SER A 227 -17.18 12.28 -14.68
CA SER A 227 -17.93 12.39 -15.95
C SER A 227 -16.98 12.47 -17.16
N PHE A 228 -15.93 13.28 -17.08
CA PHE A 228 -14.91 13.34 -18.13
C PHE A 228 -14.07 12.05 -18.20
N CYS A 229 -13.78 11.42 -17.08
CA CYS A 229 -13.06 10.14 -17.05
C CYS A 229 -13.84 9.07 -17.81
N PHE A 230 -15.13 8.90 -17.53
CA PHE A 230 -15.97 7.94 -18.26
C PHE A 230 -16.11 8.29 -19.74
N TYR A 231 -16.21 9.58 -20.08
CA TYR A 231 -16.17 10.02 -21.47
C TYR A 231 -14.89 9.58 -22.17
N TYR A 232 -13.71 9.90 -21.61
CA TYR A 232 -12.42 9.53 -22.22
C TYR A 232 -12.18 8.03 -22.28
N LEU A 233 -12.63 7.27 -21.27
CA LEU A 233 -12.57 5.81 -21.31
C LEU A 233 -13.41 5.22 -22.45
N LEU A 234 -14.60 5.77 -22.69
CA LEU A 234 -15.47 5.31 -23.78
C LEU A 234 -14.97 5.74 -25.16
N GLU A 235 -14.33 6.91 -25.29
CA GLU A 235 -13.64 7.31 -26.51
C GLU A 235 -12.35 6.51 -26.77
N ASN A 236 -11.77 5.89 -25.73
CA ASN A 236 -10.55 5.11 -25.82
C ASN A 236 -10.74 3.67 -25.31
N PRO A 237 -11.40 2.78 -26.08
CA PRO A 237 -11.70 1.41 -25.65
C PRO A 237 -10.47 0.56 -25.30
N HIS A 238 -9.28 0.91 -25.82
CA HIS A 238 -8.04 0.24 -25.44
C HIS A 238 -7.63 0.57 -23.99
N VAL A 239 -7.70 1.84 -23.59
CA VAL A 239 -7.47 2.30 -22.22
C VAL A 239 -8.50 1.68 -21.27
N LEU A 240 -9.79 1.69 -21.63
CA LEU A 240 -10.84 1.07 -20.81
C LEU A 240 -10.55 -0.40 -20.55
N ARG A 241 -10.14 -1.16 -21.57
CA ARG A 241 -9.77 -2.57 -21.40
C ARG A 241 -8.53 -2.75 -20.50
N GLN A 242 -7.54 -1.87 -20.61
CA GLN A 242 -6.35 -1.93 -19.74
C GLN A 242 -6.69 -1.63 -18.28
N VAL A 243 -7.53 -0.62 -18.01
CA VAL A 243 -8.05 -0.33 -16.67
C VAL A 243 -8.86 -1.53 -16.13
N GLN A 244 -9.76 -2.09 -16.95
CA GLN A 244 -10.52 -3.28 -16.56
C GLN A 244 -9.60 -4.46 -16.21
N GLN A 245 -8.56 -4.71 -17.02
CA GLN A 245 -7.59 -5.78 -16.78
C GLN A 245 -6.77 -5.54 -15.50
N GLU A 246 -6.33 -4.32 -15.26
CA GLU A 246 -5.62 -3.95 -14.02
C GLU A 246 -6.52 -4.21 -12.81
N VAL A 247 -7.73 -3.68 -12.83
CA VAL A 247 -8.69 -3.85 -11.72
C VAL A 247 -9.05 -5.31 -11.50
N ASP A 248 -9.31 -6.08 -12.56
CA ASP A 248 -9.61 -7.52 -12.47
C ASP A 248 -8.43 -8.32 -11.92
N THR A 249 -7.19 -7.93 -12.25
CA THR A 249 -5.97 -8.59 -11.75
C THR A 249 -5.74 -8.29 -10.27
N VAL A 250 -5.96 -7.05 -9.85
CA VAL A 250 -5.74 -6.60 -8.46
C VAL A 250 -6.84 -7.12 -7.53
N VAL A 251 -8.10 -7.06 -7.96
CA VAL A 251 -9.27 -7.38 -7.13
C VAL A 251 -9.67 -8.85 -7.23
N GLY A 252 -9.47 -9.49 -8.39
CA GLY A 252 -9.90 -10.86 -8.62
C GLY A 252 -11.41 -11.03 -8.46
N SER A 253 -11.81 -11.99 -7.61
CA SER A 253 -13.21 -12.22 -7.22
C SER A 253 -13.60 -11.58 -5.89
N ASP A 254 -12.67 -10.89 -5.23
CA ASP A 254 -12.88 -10.32 -3.89
C ASP A 254 -13.63 -8.99 -3.95
N THR A 255 -13.97 -8.43 -2.78
CA THR A 255 -14.52 -7.07 -2.69
C THR A 255 -13.40 -6.04 -2.71
N ILE A 256 -13.64 -4.87 -3.33
CA ILE A 256 -12.63 -3.80 -3.36
C ILE A 256 -12.38 -3.30 -1.92
N THR A 257 -11.10 -3.17 -1.59
CA THR A 257 -10.58 -2.65 -0.31
C THR A 257 -9.71 -1.41 -0.58
N VAL A 258 -9.43 -0.63 0.46
CA VAL A 258 -8.57 0.57 0.35
C VAL A 258 -7.15 0.22 -0.14
N ASP A 259 -6.64 -0.96 0.21
CA ASP A 259 -5.29 -1.41 -0.20
C ASP A 259 -5.23 -1.80 -1.69
N HIS A 260 -6.36 -2.18 -2.30
CA HIS A 260 -6.42 -2.44 -3.73
C HIS A 260 -6.16 -1.16 -4.54
N LEU A 261 -6.66 0.01 -4.09
CA LEU A 261 -6.54 1.26 -4.85
C LEU A 261 -5.09 1.66 -5.12
N SER A 262 -4.19 1.40 -4.17
CA SER A 262 -2.76 1.73 -4.32
C SER A 262 -2.00 0.79 -5.24
N ASN A 263 -2.62 -0.32 -5.64
CA ASN A 263 -2.08 -1.26 -6.61
C ASN A 263 -2.65 -1.05 -8.03
N MET A 264 -3.28 0.11 -8.29
CA MET A 264 -3.88 0.46 -9.59
C MET A 264 -3.22 1.72 -10.23
N PRO A 265 -1.90 1.70 -10.49
CA PRO A 265 -1.18 2.86 -11.01
C PRO A 265 -1.66 3.32 -12.40
N TYR A 266 -2.18 2.41 -13.24
CA TYR A 266 -2.70 2.78 -14.55
C TYR A 266 -4.03 3.52 -14.44
N LEU A 267 -4.94 3.08 -13.56
CA LEU A 267 -6.17 3.82 -13.25
C LEU A 267 -5.86 5.21 -12.66
N GLU A 268 -4.86 5.32 -11.79
CA GLU A 268 -4.44 6.63 -11.28
C GLU A 268 -3.94 7.54 -12.42
N ALA A 269 -3.15 6.98 -13.34
CA ALA A 269 -2.67 7.69 -14.52
C ALA A 269 -3.81 8.16 -15.44
N VAL A 270 -4.87 7.36 -15.59
CA VAL A 270 -6.10 7.73 -16.31
C VAL A 270 -6.79 8.94 -15.68
N LEU A 271 -6.92 8.98 -14.35
CA LEU A 271 -7.51 10.12 -13.65
C LEU A 271 -6.63 11.37 -13.77
N ARG A 272 -5.31 11.22 -13.64
CA ARG A 272 -4.33 12.32 -13.82
C ARG A 272 -4.38 12.91 -15.24
N GLU A 273 -4.47 12.05 -16.25
CA GLU A 273 -4.58 12.46 -17.65
C GLU A 273 -5.93 13.11 -17.95
N THR A 274 -7.00 12.63 -17.30
CA THR A 274 -8.32 13.25 -17.38
C THR A 274 -8.26 14.69 -16.85
N LEU A 275 -7.67 14.90 -15.67
CA LEU A 275 -7.48 16.23 -15.09
C LEU A 275 -6.57 17.13 -15.94
N ARG A 276 -5.57 16.57 -16.62
CA ARG A 276 -4.72 17.32 -17.54
C ARG A 276 -5.51 17.85 -18.73
N LEU A 277 -6.28 16.98 -19.39
CA LEU A 277 -7.04 17.38 -20.59
C LEU A 277 -8.27 18.22 -20.26
N ARG A 278 -8.97 17.89 -19.18
CA ARG A 278 -10.24 18.51 -18.76
C ARG A 278 -10.29 18.62 -17.25
N ASP A 279 -9.68 19.68 -16.77
CA ASP A 279 -9.80 20.08 -15.38
C ASP A 279 -11.23 20.57 -15.07
N PRO A 280 -11.86 20.11 -13.97
CA PRO A 280 -13.12 20.68 -13.50
C PRO A 280 -13.05 22.19 -13.28
N GLY A 281 -11.93 22.72 -12.77
CA GLY A 281 -11.67 24.14 -12.60
C GLY A 281 -11.01 24.75 -13.85
N PRO A 282 -11.50 25.88 -14.39
CA PRO A 282 -10.92 26.48 -15.60
C PRO A 282 -9.54 27.11 -15.37
N GLY A 283 -9.15 27.34 -14.11
CA GLY A 283 -7.93 28.02 -13.73
C GLY A 283 -8.06 28.74 -12.38
N PHE A 284 -7.08 29.59 -12.06
CA PHE A 284 -7.15 30.46 -10.88
C PHE A 284 -6.49 31.81 -11.10
N TYR A 285 -6.92 32.80 -10.31
CA TYR A 285 -6.30 34.12 -10.26
C TYR A 285 -5.10 34.13 -9.31
N VAL A 286 -4.07 34.86 -9.72
CA VAL A 286 -2.97 35.32 -8.86
C VAL A 286 -2.83 36.83 -8.96
N LYS A 287 -2.18 37.44 -7.98
CA LYS A 287 -1.83 38.87 -7.99
C LYS A 287 -0.41 39.07 -7.45
N PRO A 288 0.35 40.06 -7.93
CA PRO A 288 1.70 40.33 -7.45
C PRO A 288 1.68 41.08 -6.12
N LEU A 289 2.63 40.79 -5.25
CA LEU A 289 2.77 41.39 -3.91
C LEU A 289 3.32 42.82 -3.95
N LYS A 290 3.99 43.18 -5.05
CA LYS A 290 4.54 44.51 -5.38
C LYS A 290 4.50 44.72 -6.89
N ASP A 291 4.92 45.88 -7.38
CA ASP A 291 5.11 46.07 -8.82
C ASP A 291 6.20 45.10 -9.33
N GLU A 292 5.89 44.36 -10.40
CA GLU A 292 6.70 43.25 -10.90
C GLU A 292 6.83 43.31 -12.43
N VAL A 293 7.85 42.63 -12.96
CA VAL A 293 7.97 42.38 -14.41
C VAL A 293 7.89 40.89 -14.66
N VAL A 294 6.80 40.45 -15.29
CA VAL A 294 6.55 39.04 -15.63
C VAL A 294 7.18 38.72 -16.98
N ALA A 295 7.79 37.54 -17.09
CA ALA A 295 8.49 37.03 -18.27
C ALA A 295 9.61 37.96 -18.79
N GLY A 296 10.13 38.84 -17.93
CA GLY A 296 11.07 39.90 -18.29
C GLY A 296 10.52 40.93 -19.30
N LYS A 297 9.20 40.95 -19.52
CA LYS A 297 8.57 41.71 -20.62
C LYS A 297 7.38 42.55 -20.17
N TYR A 298 6.57 42.06 -19.24
CA TYR A 298 5.28 42.67 -18.90
C TYR A 298 5.32 43.30 -17.52
N ALA A 299 5.26 44.62 -17.46
CA ALA A 299 5.10 45.35 -16.20
C ALA A 299 3.68 45.13 -15.66
N VAL A 300 3.57 44.63 -14.44
CA VAL A 300 2.31 44.40 -13.73
C VAL A 300 2.34 45.13 -12.40
N LYS A 301 1.25 45.83 -12.07
CA LYS A 301 1.16 46.59 -10.81
C LYS A 301 0.84 45.66 -9.65
N LYS A 302 1.24 46.05 -8.45
CA LYS A 302 0.79 45.44 -7.20
C LYS A 302 -0.73 45.21 -7.23
N ASP A 303 -1.15 44.04 -6.75
CA ASP A 303 -2.55 43.60 -6.67
C ASP A 303 -3.28 43.41 -8.03
N GLN A 304 -2.62 43.61 -9.18
CA GLN A 304 -3.24 43.40 -10.49
C GLN A 304 -3.54 41.90 -10.73
N PRO A 305 -4.82 41.53 -10.94
CA PRO A 305 -5.21 40.13 -11.10
C PRO A 305 -4.75 39.57 -12.46
N MET A 306 -4.22 38.35 -12.43
CA MET A 306 -3.83 37.57 -13.59
C MET A 306 -4.40 36.17 -13.48
N PHE A 307 -5.12 35.74 -14.52
CA PHE A 307 -5.76 34.42 -14.57
C PHE A 307 -4.88 33.42 -15.32
N ILE A 308 -4.53 32.31 -14.68
CA ILE A 308 -3.83 31.17 -15.30
C ILE A 308 -4.88 30.23 -15.87
N VAL A 309 -4.83 29.96 -17.18
CA VAL A 309 -5.81 29.13 -17.89
C VAL A 309 -5.30 27.70 -17.95
N PHE A 310 -5.93 26.78 -17.20
CA PHE A 310 -5.48 25.39 -17.12
C PHE A 310 -5.59 24.65 -18.45
N ASP A 311 -6.66 24.90 -19.21
CA ASP A 311 -6.85 24.26 -20.53
C ASP A 311 -5.64 24.51 -21.46
N SER A 312 -5.01 25.68 -21.39
CA SER A 312 -3.81 25.97 -22.18
C SER A 312 -2.54 25.45 -21.50
N VAL A 313 -2.36 25.68 -20.19
CA VAL A 313 -1.12 25.33 -19.47
C VAL A 313 -0.91 23.81 -19.38
N HIS A 314 -1.98 23.05 -19.13
CA HIS A 314 -1.92 21.59 -19.05
C HIS A 314 -1.84 20.91 -20.43
N ARG A 315 -1.95 21.67 -21.52
CA ARG A 315 -1.86 21.20 -22.91
C ARG A 315 -0.77 21.95 -23.69
N ASP A 316 0.16 22.60 -22.99
CA ASP A 316 1.25 23.34 -23.60
C ASP A 316 2.17 22.36 -24.38
N GLU A 317 2.21 22.49 -25.71
CA GLU A 317 2.99 21.64 -26.61
C GLU A 317 4.49 21.65 -26.27
N SER A 318 5.02 22.74 -25.71
CA SER A 318 6.42 22.81 -25.26
C SER A 318 6.73 21.80 -24.15
N THR A 319 5.69 21.36 -23.44
CA THR A 319 5.78 20.43 -22.31
C THR A 319 5.37 19.02 -22.70
N TYR A 320 4.27 18.88 -23.45
CA TYR A 320 3.67 17.58 -23.73
C TYR A 320 3.94 17.04 -25.14
N GLY A 321 4.54 17.84 -26.03
CA GLY A 321 4.80 17.46 -27.42
C GLY A 321 3.62 17.72 -28.35
N ALA A 322 3.75 17.30 -29.61
CA ALA A 322 2.71 17.47 -30.63
C ALA A 322 1.43 16.65 -30.35
N ASP A 323 1.51 15.65 -29.47
CA ASP A 323 0.39 14.84 -29.00
C ASP A 323 -0.24 15.40 -27.71
N ALA A 324 -0.04 16.69 -27.39
CA ALA A 324 -0.55 17.33 -26.18
C ALA A 324 -2.08 17.24 -26.04
N ASP A 325 -2.81 17.20 -27.16
CA ASP A 325 -4.26 17.10 -27.16
C ASP A 325 -4.80 15.67 -27.06
N GLU A 326 -3.93 14.66 -27.17
CA GLU A 326 -4.30 13.25 -27.10
C GLU A 326 -4.46 12.75 -25.66
N PHE A 327 -5.43 11.87 -25.43
CA PHE A 327 -5.63 11.20 -24.14
C PHE A 327 -4.70 9.99 -24.04
N ARG A 328 -3.58 10.16 -23.34
CA ARG A 328 -2.52 9.15 -23.24
C ARG A 328 -2.07 8.95 -21.79
N PRO A 329 -2.76 8.09 -21.02
CA PRO A 329 -2.46 7.84 -19.60
C PRO A 329 -1.01 7.44 -19.32
N GLU A 330 -0.31 6.81 -20.28
CA GLU A 330 1.06 6.35 -20.11
C GLU A 330 2.03 7.48 -19.74
N ARG A 331 1.74 8.74 -20.11
CA ARG A 331 2.56 9.90 -19.73
C ARG A 331 2.42 10.28 -18.25
N MET A 332 1.34 9.82 -17.61
CA MET A 332 1.00 10.09 -16.21
C MET A 332 1.40 8.95 -15.26
N LEU A 333 1.95 7.85 -15.81
CA LEU A 333 2.65 6.84 -15.01
C LEU A 333 3.91 7.46 -14.41
N LYS A 334 4.36 6.88 -13.28
CA LYS A 334 5.50 7.34 -12.47
C LYS A 334 6.68 7.90 -13.27
N ASP A 335 7.26 7.12 -14.20
CA ASP A 335 8.44 7.52 -14.96
C ASP A 335 8.22 8.71 -15.91
N GLY A 336 6.99 8.91 -16.38
CA GLY A 336 6.60 10.04 -17.22
C GLY A 336 6.25 11.27 -16.38
N PHE A 337 5.44 11.07 -15.34
CA PHE A 337 4.97 12.12 -14.47
C PHE A 337 6.10 12.80 -13.70
N ASP A 338 7.05 12.03 -13.18
CA ASP A 338 8.20 12.54 -12.41
C ASP A 338 9.14 13.41 -13.26
N LYS A 339 9.04 13.34 -14.59
CA LYS A 339 9.84 14.15 -15.53
C LYS A 339 9.15 15.45 -15.96
N LEU A 340 7.91 15.68 -15.54
CA LEU A 340 7.19 16.88 -15.92
C LEU A 340 7.82 18.13 -15.29
N PRO A 341 7.96 19.24 -16.05
CA PRO A 341 8.48 20.48 -15.51
C PRO A 341 7.53 21.07 -14.45
N PRO A 342 8.02 21.95 -13.56
CA PRO A 342 7.18 22.67 -12.63
C PRO A 342 5.97 23.34 -13.29
N CYS A 343 4.84 23.30 -12.60
CA CYS A 343 3.56 23.87 -13.07
C CYS A 343 2.96 23.24 -14.34
N ALA A 344 3.52 22.13 -14.86
CA ALA A 344 2.92 21.39 -15.97
C ALA A 344 1.57 20.74 -15.62
N TRP A 345 1.34 20.43 -14.35
CA TRP A 345 0.12 19.78 -13.84
C TRP A 345 -0.23 20.35 -12.46
N LYS A 346 -1.29 21.18 -12.39
CA LYS A 346 -1.78 21.82 -11.15
C LYS A 346 -3.30 21.80 -10.96
N PRO A 347 -3.98 20.66 -11.17
CA PRO A 347 -5.44 20.62 -11.07
C PRO A 347 -5.99 20.92 -9.67
N PHE A 348 -5.17 20.69 -8.65
CA PHE A 348 -5.50 21.00 -7.27
C PHE A 348 -5.03 22.39 -6.82
N GLY A 349 -4.62 23.26 -7.74
CA GLY A 349 -4.17 24.62 -7.45
C GLY A 349 -2.70 24.72 -7.00
N ASN A 350 -2.38 25.82 -6.32
CA ASN A 350 -1.01 26.17 -5.93
C ASN A 350 -0.94 26.61 -4.47
N GLY A 351 0.17 26.27 -3.83
CA GLY A 351 0.58 26.86 -2.56
C GLY A 351 -0.27 26.50 -1.36
N VAL A 352 -0.34 27.41 -0.39
CA VAL A 352 -1.18 27.26 0.83
C VAL A 352 -2.68 27.19 0.52
N ARG A 353 -3.07 27.56 -0.71
CA ARG A 353 -4.45 27.46 -1.21
C ARG A 353 -4.63 26.32 -2.23
N ALA A 354 -3.73 25.34 -2.21
CA ALA A 354 -3.97 24.07 -2.87
C ALA A 354 -5.17 23.36 -2.23
N CYS A 355 -5.87 22.55 -3.01
CA CYS A 355 -7.09 21.88 -2.59
C CYS A 355 -6.80 20.93 -1.42
N VAL A 356 -7.33 21.26 -0.24
CA VAL A 356 -7.24 20.43 0.96
C VAL A 356 -7.92 19.07 0.79
N GLY A 357 -8.97 19.01 -0.05
CA GLY A 357 -9.73 17.80 -0.35
C GLY A 357 -9.09 16.88 -1.40
N ARG A 358 -7.89 17.18 -1.89
CA ARG A 358 -7.22 16.40 -2.95
C ARG A 358 -7.18 14.89 -2.67
N PRO A 359 -6.72 14.41 -1.49
CA PRO A 359 -6.66 12.97 -1.24
C PRO A 359 -8.06 12.33 -1.20
N PHE A 360 -9.05 13.04 -0.68
CA PHE A 360 -10.45 12.60 -0.67
C PHE A 360 -10.98 12.41 -2.09
N ALA A 361 -10.81 13.42 -2.96
CA ALA A 361 -11.29 13.40 -4.33
C ALA A 361 -10.63 12.28 -5.15
N MET A 362 -9.32 12.09 -5.00
CA MET A 362 -8.60 11.01 -5.71
C MET A 362 -9.02 9.62 -5.23
N GLN A 363 -9.15 9.40 -3.91
CA GLN A 363 -9.61 8.10 -3.38
C GLN A 363 -11.03 7.78 -3.86
N GLN A 364 -11.94 8.75 -3.78
CA GLN A 364 -13.31 8.59 -4.25
C GLN A 364 -13.35 8.29 -5.76
N ALA A 365 -12.58 9.02 -6.56
CA ALA A 365 -12.56 8.83 -8.01
C ALA A 365 -12.00 7.46 -8.40
N MET A 366 -10.89 7.04 -7.77
CA MET A 366 -10.29 5.71 -7.94
C MET A 366 -11.30 4.61 -7.61
N LEU A 367 -11.95 4.69 -6.44
CA LEU A 367 -12.93 3.71 -5.99
C LEU A 367 -14.13 3.63 -6.95
N ALA A 368 -14.70 4.77 -7.33
CA ALA A 368 -15.87 4.81 -8.20
C ALA A 368 -15.59 4.20 -9.58
N VAL A 369 -14.47 4.58 -10.21
CA VAL A 369 -14.09 4.02 -11.52
C VAL A 369 -13.77 2.54 -11.39
N ALA A 370 -12.97 2.13 -10.41
CA ALA A 370 -12.62 0.72 -10.19
C ALA A 370 -13.86 -0.15 -9.97
N MET A 371 -14.82 0.28 -9.15
CA MET A 371 -16.08 -0.43 -8.94
C MET A 371 -16.91 -0.55 -10.21
N VAL A 372 -17.06 0.56 -10.95
CA VAL A 372 -17.86 0.58 -12.18
C VAL A 372 -17.26 -0.35 -13.23
N VAL A 373 -15.96 -0.23 -13.54
CA VAL A 373 -15.32 -1.02 -14.60
C VAL A 373 -15.17 -2.50 -14.21
N HIS A 374 -15.08 -2.80 -12.92
CA HIS A 374 -15.05 -4.17 -12.41
C HIS A 374 -16.41 -4.86 -12.52
N LYS A 375 -17.53 -4.13 -12.34
CA LYS A 375 -18.88 -4.71 -12.35
C LYS A 375 -19.60 -4.57 -13.70
N PHE A 376 -19.24 -3.60 -14.53
CA PHE A 376 -19.97 -3.26 -15.75
C PHE A 376 -19.07 -3.18 -17.00
N ASP A 377 -19.58 -3.73 -18.10
CA ASP A 377 -19.15 -3.38 -19.45
C ASP A 377 -19.91 -2.11 -19.85
N LEU A 378 -19.16 -1.05 -20.15
CA LEU A 378 -19.71 0.26 -20.49
C LEU A 378 -19.90 0.36 -22.01
N ILE A 379 -21.04 0.92 -22.41
CA ILE A 379 -21.43 1.03 -23.81
C ILE A 379 -21.66 2.50 -24.13
N LYS A 380 -20.92 3.00 -25.12
CA LYS A 380 -20.98 4.38 -25.61
C LYS A 380 -22.30 4.64 -26.34
N ASP A 381 -22.85 5.84 -26.17
CA ASP A 381 -23.82 6.41 -27.11
C ASP A 381 -23.06 7.04 -28.29
N GLU A 382 -23.03 6.35 -29.43
CA GLU A 382 -22.32 6.80 -30.63
C GLU A 382 -22.87 8.10 -31.23
N SER A 383 -24.09 8.51 -30.85
CA SER A 383 -24.68 9.78 -31.29
C SER A 383 -24.18 10.99 -30.50
N TYR A 384 -23.55 10.75 -29.34
CA TYR A 384 -23.09 11.81 -28.46
C TYR A 384 -21.79 12.44 -28.97
N THR A 385 -21.83 13.76 -29.14
CA THR A 385 -20.63 14.58 -29.32
C THR A 385 -20.41 15.40 -28.06
N LEU A 386 -19.18 15.44 -27.54
CA LEU A 386 -18.87 16.17 -26.32
C LEU A 386 -19.32 17.64 -26.41
N LYS A 387 -20.28 17.97 -25.55
CA LYS A 387 -20.70 19.35 -25.28
C LYS A 387 -20.49 19.58 -23.80
N TYR A 388 -19.94 20.71 -23.44
CA TYR A 388 -19.74 21.06 -22.05
C TYR A 388 -20.32 22.43 -21.73
N HIS A 389 -20.77 22.56 -20.49
CA HIS A 389 -21.22 23.81 -19.92
C HIS A 389 -20.11 24.34 -19.03
N VAL A 390 -19.74 25.60 -19.22
CA VAL A 390 -18.75 26.28 -18.39
C VAL A 390 -19.49 27.16 -17.40
N THR A 391 -19.33 26.84 -16.13
CA THR A 391 -19.69 27.69 -14.98
C THR A 391 -18.40 28.09 -14.26
N MET A 392 -18.43 28.21 -12.94
CA MET A 392 -17.21 28.12 -12.13
C MET A 392 -16.47 26.78 -12.30
N THR A 393 -17.17 25.73 -12.72
CA THR A 393 -16.61 24.45 -13.15
C THR A 393 -17.02 24.12 -14.59
N VAL A 394 -16.24 23.28 -15.26
CA VAL A 394 -16.56 22.73 -16.58
C VAL A 394 -17.17 21.34 -16.38
N ARG A 395 -18.23 20.98 -17.10
CA ARG A 395 -18.81 19.62 -17.07
C ARG A 395 -19.45 19.23 -18.40
N PRO A 396 -19.51 17.93 -18.75
CA PRO A 396 -20.28 17.47 -19.91
C PRO A 396 -21.78 17.74 -19.76
N VAL A 397 -22.47 17.94 -20.89
CA VAL A 397 -23.91 18.17 -20.95
C VAL A 397 -24.55 17.10 -21.80
N GLY A 398 -25.62 16.47 -21.30
CA GLY A 398 -26.38 15.46 -22.01
C GLY A 398 -25.57 14.18 -22.31
N PHE A 399 -24.48 13.94 -21.57
CA PHE A 399 -23.67 12.74 -21.74
C PHE A 399 -24.38 11.54 -21.13
N THR A 400 -24.74 10.59 -21.98
CA THR A 400 -25.34 9.32 -21.57
C THR A 400 -24.49 8.13 -21.98
N MET A 401 -24.57 7.06 -21.19
CA MET A 401 -23.97 5.76 -21.52
C MET A 401 -24.90 4.64 -21.06
N LYS A 402 -24.67 3.41 -21.54
CA LYS A 402 -25.33 2.22 -20.99
C LYS A 402 -24.32 1.37 -20.24
N ALA A 403 -24.78 0.63 -19.25
CA ALA A 403 -23.93 -0.25 -18.44
C ALA A 403 -24.54 -1.64 -18.38
N ARG A 404 -23.78 -2.66 -18.78
CA ARG A 404 -24.18 -4.07 -18.72
C ARG A 404 -23.37 -4.79 -17.66
N LEU A 405 -24.03 -5.56 -16.79
CA LEU A 405 -23.31 -6.38 -15.82
C LEU A 405 -22.36 -7.36 -16.52
N ARG A 406 -21.12 -7.40 -16.04
CA ARG A 406 -20.07 -8.28 -16.58
C ARG A 406 -20.36 -9.73 -16.22
N GLN A 407 -19.79 -10.64 -17.01
CA GLN A 407 -19.78 -12.09 -16.75
C GLN A 407 -21.18 -12.73 -16.63
N GLY A 408 -22.23 -12.10 -17.18
CA GLY A 408 -23.60 -12.62 -17.13
C GLY A 408 -24.24 -12.61 -15.74
N GLN A 409 -23.66 -11.84 -14.79
CA GLN A 409 -24.23 -11.68 -13.45
C GLN A 409 -25.61 -11.02 -13.50
N ARG A 410 -26.52 -11.45 -12.64
CA ARG A 410 -27.80 -10.76 -12.41
C ARG A 410 -27.65 -9.73 -11.31
N ALA A 411 -28.55 -8.75 -11.27
CA ALA A 411 -28.59 -7.75 -10.19
C ALA A 411 -28.69 -8.38 -8.79
N THR A 412 -29.35 -9.54 -8.67
CA THR A 412 -29.40 -10.32 -7.42
C THR A 412 -28.06 -10.90 -7.03
N ASP A 413 -27.26 -11.34 -8.01
CA ASP A 413 -25.95 -11.93 -7.77
C ASP A 413 -24.95 -10.85 -7.33
N LEU A 414 -25.05 -9.65 -7.90
CA LEU A 414 -24.34 -8.46 -7.42
C LEU A 414 -24.74 -8.12 -5.97
N ALA A 415 -26.04 -8.06 -5.66
CA ALA A 415 -26.51 -7.75 -4.31
C ALA A 415 -25.99 -8.75 -3.26
N MET A 416 -26.02 -10.05 -3.57
CA MET A 416 -25.47 -11.07 -2.66
C MET A 416 -23.95 -10.94 -2.47
N GLY A 417 -23.21 -10.63 -3.55
CA GLY A 417 -21.76 -10.42 -3.48
C GLY A 417 -21.35 -9.19 -2.67
N LEU A 418 -22.13 -8.11 -2.72
CA LEU A 418 -21.89 -6.90 -1.90
C LEU A 418 -22.25 -7.14 -0.42
N HIS A 419 -23.30 -7.91 -0.13
CA HIS A 419 -23.72 -8.20 1.26
C HIS A 419 -22.85 -9.23 2.00
N GLN A 420 -22.18 -10.15 1.30
CA GLN A 420 -21.25 -11.11 1.95
C GLN A 420 -20.01 -10.43 2.56
N GLY A 421 -19.68 -9.20 2.15
CA GLY A 421 -18.61 -8.39 2.74
C GLY A 421 -18.98 -7.64 4.02
N HIS A 422 -20.28 -7.48 4.34
CA HIS A 422 -20.75 -6.59 5.42
C HIS A 422 -20.96 -7.26 6.78
N SER A 423 -20.77 -8.58 6.90
CA SER A 423 -21.02 -9.30 8.16
C SER A 423 -19.74 -9.60 8.92
N GLN A 424 -19.12 -8.59 9.57
CA GLN A 424 -18.56 -8.69 10.94
C GLN A 424 -17.74 -7.51 11.49
N GLU A 425 -17.45 -6.41 10.77
CA GLU A 425 -16.47 -5.41 11.25
C GLU A 425 -17.03 -4.07 11.79
N ALA A 426 -18.33 -3.80 11.71
CA ALA A 426 -18.89 -2.47 11.99
C ALA A 426 -19.08 -2.07 13.48
N SER A 427 -18.30 -2.61 14.43
CA SER A 427 -18.52 -2.35 15.88
C SER A 427 -17.28 -1.96 16.70
N ALA A 428 -16.18 -1.52 16.09
CA ALA A 428 -14.99 -1.16 16.89
C ALA A 428 -14.20 0.04 16.32
N ALA A 429 -14.85 1.18 16.09
CA ALA A 429 -14.19 2.45 15.88
C ALA A 429 -14.47 3.39 17.06
N ALA A 430 -13.69 3.24 18.14
CA ALA A 430 -13.62 4.22 19.23
C ALA A 430 -12.24 4.91 19.19
N SER A 431 -12.26 6.24 19.09
CA SER A 431 -11.09 7.12 18.99
C SER A 431 -10.09 6.91 20.14
N PRO A 432 -8.77 6.79 19.88
CA PRO A 432 -7.77 6.83 20.94
C PRO A 432 -7.67 8.22 21.56
N SER A 433 -7.84 8.34 22.87
CA SER A 433 -7.51 9.56 23.61
C SER A 433 -6.00 9.83 23.59
N ARG A 434 -5.62 11.09 23.38
CA ARG A 434 -4.21 11.56 23.38
C ARG A 434 -3.57 11.34 24.77
N PRO A 435 -2.37 10.75 24.87
CA PRO A 435 -1.61 10.74 26.12
C PRO A 435 -1.10 12.14 26.45
N SER A 436 -1.26 12.57 27.71
CA SER A 436 -0.78 13.86 28.21
C SER A 436 0.74 13.83 28.44
N LEU A 437 1.53 14.37 27.50
CA LEU A 437 2.97 14.62 27.65
C LEU A 437 3.24 16.13 27.88
N LYS A 438 4.33 16.48 28.58
CA LYS A 438 4.68 17.87 28.95
C LYS A 438 5.13 18.69 27.73
N ARG A 439 4.66 19.94 27.61
CA ARG A 439 5.12 20.96 26.63
C ARG A 439 6.41 21.66 27.10
N LEU A 440 7.15 22.29 26.19
CA LEU A 440 8.32 23.11 26.56
C LEU A 440 7.89 24.29 27.47
N SER A 441 8.35 24.35 28.72
CA SER A 441 8.10 25.45 29.67
C SER A 441 9.31 26.39 29.82
N SER A 442 9.09 27.57 30.40
CA SER A 442 10.02 28.71 30.47
C SER A 442 11.13 28.64 31.53
N ASP A 443 11.19 27.59 32.35
CA ASP A 443 12.19 27.46 33.42
C ASP A 443 13.36 26.57 32.94
N VAL A 444 14.37 27.17 32.29
CA VAL A 444 15.41 26.39 31.55
C VAL A 444 16.84 26.51 32.10
N ASN A 445 17.08 27.18 33.22
CA ASN A 445 18.43 27.25 33.81
C ASN A 445 18.53 26.57 35.18
N GLY A 446 18.39 25.24 35.19
CA GLY A 446 18.75 24.40 36.33
C GLY A 446 19.70 23.28 35.90
N ASP A 447 20.90 23.26 36.46
CA ASP A 447 21.87 22.16 36.37
C ASP A 447 21.33 20.91 37.08
N ASP A 448 20.38 20.20 36.45
CA ASP A 448 19.93 18.88 36.91
C ASP A 448 20.73 17.78 36.17
N PRO A 449 21.53 16.95 36.87
CA PRO A 449 22.33 15.89 36.28
C PRO A 449 21.53 14.85 35.46
N ASP A 450 20.22 14.75 35.68
CA ASP A 450 19.32 13.80 34.99
C ASP A 450 18.87 14.26 33.59
N HIS A 451 19.17 15.51 33.17
CA HIS A 451 18.73 16.06 31.88
C HIS A 451 19.59 15.65 30.67
N LYS A 452 20.77 15.07 30.87
CA LYS A 452 21.68 14.66 29.77
C LYS A 452 21.19 13.46 28.96
N SER A 453 20.13 12.81 29.42
CA SER A 453 19.60 11.54 28.89
C SER A 453 18.29 11.69 28.12
N GLN A 454 17.78 12.92 27.99
CA GLN A 454 16.42 13.17 27.51
C GLN A 454 16.40 13.76 26.09
N ILE A 455 15.54 13.21 25.22
CA ILE A 455 15.33 13.63 23.83
C ILE A 455 14.22 14.68 23.76
N VAL A 456 14.40 15.67 22.89
CA VAL A 456 13.35 16.64 22.53
C VAL A 456 12.90 16.34 21.11
N VAL A 457 11.60 16.12 20.92
CA VAL A 457 11.02 15.87 19.60
C VAL A 457 10.20 17.08 19.18
N LEU A 458 10.61 17.74 18.11
CA LEU A 458 9.91 18.87 17.53
C LEU A 458 9.25 18.44 16.23
N TYR A 459 8.05 18.93 15.94
CA TYR A 459 7.39 18.66 14.68
C TYR A 459 6.80 19.92 14.05
N ALA A 460 6.62 19.87 12.73
CA ALA A 460 5.82 20.85 11.99
C ALA A 460 4.95 20.12 10.96
N SER A 461 3.64 20.33 11.03
CA SER A 461 2.68 19.48 10.32
C SER A 461 1.37 20.21 10.04
N ASN A 462 1.02 20.46 8.78
CA ASN A 462 -0.32 20.98 8.44
C ASN A 462 -1.39 19.88 8.43
N SER A 463 -1.00 18.63 8.13
CA SER A 463 -1.92 17.49 7.94
C SER A 463 -1.92 16.48 9.10
N GLY A 464 -1.24 16.79 10.21
CA GLY A 464 -1.05 15.86 11.35
C GLY A 464 -0.10 14.67 11.12
N SER A 465 0.41 14.45 9.91
CA SER A 465 1.29 13.30 9.60
C SER A 465 2.63 13.35 10.35
N CYS A 466 3.30 14.50 10.36
CA CYS A 466 4.58 14.67 11.07
C CYS A 466 4.37 14.68 12.60
N GLU A 467 3.22 15.16 13.07
CA GLU A 467 2.82 15.07 14.49
C GLU A 467 2.69 13.60 14.92
N ALA A 468 1.99 12.77 14.15
CA ALA A 468 1.84 11.35 14.45
C ALA A 468 3.19 10.61 14.51
N LEU A 469 4.12 10.93 13.59
CA LEU A 469 5.48 10.39 13.59
C LEU A 469 6.28 10.86 14.84
N ALA A 470 6.10 12.10 15.28
CA ALA A 470 6.74 12.63 16.49
C ALA A 470 6.28 11.93 17.77
N TYR A 471 4.97 11.71 17.94
CA TYR A 471 4.47 10.91 19.06
C TYR A 471 4.90 9.44 18.97
N ARG A 472 5.02 8.89 17.75
CA ARG A 472 5.54 7.53 17.54
C ARG A 472 6.99 7.42 17.99
N LEU A 473 7.85 8.36 17.60
CA LEU A 473 9.24 8.43 18.03
C LEU A 473 9.37 8.60 19.54
N ALA A 474 8.54 9.45 20.16
CA ALA A 474 8.57 9.65 21.61
C ALA A 474 8.23 8.37 22.39
N ALA A 475 7.20 7.62 21.95
CA ALA A 475 6.86 6.33 22.54
C ALA A 475 7.99 5.31 22.38
N GLU A 476 8.61 5.24 21.21
CA GLU A 476 9.65 4.27 20.88
C GLU A 476 11.00 4.58 21.55
N ALA A 477 11.35 5.86 21.68
CA ALA A 477 12.48 6.31 22.48
C ALA A 477 12.30 5.94 23.97
N THR A 478 11.07 6.09 24.50
CA THR A 478 10.74 5.67 25.88
C THR A 478 10.86 4.15 26.05
N GLU A 479 10.37 3.36 25.10
CA GLU A 479 10.54 1.90 25.09
C GLU A 479 12.02 1.47 25.03
N ARG A 480 12.89 2.28 24.40
CA ARG A 480 14.34 2.07 24.31
C ARG A 480 15.14 2.65 25.47
N GLY A 481 14.47 3.17 26.51
CA GLY A 481 15.11 3.67 27.74
C GLY A 481 15.59 5.12 27.68
N PHE A 482 15.27 5.88 26.63
CA PHE A 482 15.52 7.32 26.58
C PHE A 482 14.38 8.08 27.27
N GLY A 483 14.71 9.08 28.08
CA GLY A 483 13.70 9.99 28.59
C GLY A 483 13.19 10.93 27.50
N ILE A 484 11.90 11.25 27.48
CA ILE A 484 11.37 12.31 26.62
C ILE A 484 11.22 13.59 27.44
N ARG A 485 11.98 14.61 27.07
CA ARG A 485 11.91 15.94 27.71
C ARG A 485 10.65 16.68 27.28
N ALA A 486 10.38 16.71 25.97
CA ALA A 486 9.21 17.34 25.39
C ALA A 486 8.92 16.81 23.98
N VAL A 487 7.64 16.81 23.62
CA VAL A 487 7.15 16.69 22.24
C VAL A 487 6.34 17.94 21.94
N ASP A 488 6.79 18.77 20.99
CA ASP A 488 6.19 20.10 20.77
C ASP A 488 6.27 20.55 19.31
N VAL A 489 5.53 21.61 18.98
CA VAL A 489 5.62 22.27 17.68
C VAL A 489 6.93 23.06 17.56
N VAL A 490 7.53 23.08 16.37
CA VAL A 490 8.86 23.66 16.19
C VAL A 490 8.91 25.17 16.46
N ASN A 491 7.84 25.92 16.20
CA ASN A 491 7.75 27.34 16.58
C ASN A 491 7.93 27.59 18.09
N ASN A 492 7.53 26.65 18.96
CA ASN A 492 7.71 26.81 20.41
C ASN A 492 9.17 26.68 20.85
N ALA A 493 10.07 26.24 19.97
CA ALA A 493 11.49 26.11 20.22
C ALA A 493 12.32 27.37 19.87
N ILE A 494 11.69 28.43 19.34
CA ILE A 494 12.35 29.72 19.07
C ILE A 494 13.01 30.26 20.34
N ASP A 495 14.32 30.57 20.27
CA ASP A 495 15.20 30.97 21.38
C ASP A 495 15.27 29.98 22.57
N ARG A 496 14.76 28.75 22.39
CA ARG A 496 14.60 27.74 23.47
C ARG A 496 15.13 26.36 23.08
N ILE A 497 15.89 26.24 22.00
CA ILE A 497 16.52 24.96 21.62
C ILE A 497 17.51 24.55 22.73
N PRO A 498 17.32 23.38 23.37
CA PRO A 498 18.12 23.00 24.52
C PRO A 498 19.54 22.57 24.10
N VAL A 499 20.52 23.00 24.89
CA VAL A 499 21.93 22.58 24.77
C VAL A 499 22.12 21.32 25.61
N GLY A 500 22.78 20.29 25.05
CA GLY A 500 23.07 19.03 25.76
C GLY A 500 22.01 17.93 25.66
N SER A 501 20.82 18.20 25.13
CA SER A 501 19.78 17.20 24.81
C SER A 501 19.70 16.99 23.28
N PRO A 502 19.60 15.76 22.75
CA PRO A 502 19.35 15.52 21.34
C PRO A 502 18.00 16.09 20.88
N VAL A 503 17.99 16.85 19.78
CA VAL A 503 16.79 17.47 19.22
C VAL A 503 16.44 16.82 17.87
N ILE A 504 15.27 16.19 17.79
CA ILE A 504 14.79 15.54 16.56
C ILE A 504 13.66 16.37 15.96
N ILE A 505 13.81 16.81 14.71
CA ILE A 505 12.82 17.64 14.02
C ILE A 505 12.15 16.83 12.91
N ILE A 506 10.83 16.67 12.96
CA ILE A 506 10.05 15.96 11.95
C ILE A 506 9.16 16.97 11.23
N THR A 507 9.41 17.18 9.93
CA THR A 507 8.75 18.26 9.18
C THR A 507 8.47 17.86 7.73
N ALA A 508 7.56 18.57 7.09
CA ALA A 508 7.20 18.39 5.69
C ALA A 508 7.40 19.68 4.90
N SER A 509 7.47 19.56 3.57
CA SER A 509 7.40 20.72 2.65
C SER A 509 6.02 20.83 2.06
N TYR A 510 5.44 22.03 2.09
CA TYR A 510 4.15 22.34 1.49
C TYR A 510 4.39 23.28 0.31
N ASN A 511 4.51 22.73 -0.90
CA ASN A 511 4.88 23.51 -2.09
C ASN A 511 6.21 24.30 -1.97
N GLY A 512 7.13 23.89 -1.11
CA GLY A 512 8.43 24.56 -0.91
C GLY A 512 8.46 25.50 0.28
N GLU A 513 7.30 25.75 0.89
CA GLU A 513 7.13 26.55 2.11
C GLU A 513 6.99 25.65 3.35
N PRO A 514 7.35 26.16 4.55
CA PRO A 514 7.22 25.41 5.78
C PRO A 514 5.76 25.17 6.17
N ALA A 515 5.54 24.21 7.07
CA ALA A 515 4.25 24.09 7.75
C ALA A 515 3.92 25.37 8.51
N ASP A 516 2.64 25.65 8.76
CA ASP A 516 2.17 26.82 9.52
C ASP A 516 2.83 26.86 10.91
N ASP A 517 3.00 25.68 11.53
CA ASP A 517 3.66 25.48 12.82
C ASP A 517 5.21 25.59 12.77
N ALA A 518 5.77 25.95 11.61
CA ALA A 518 7.18 26.27 11.36
C ALA A 518 7.39 27.64 10.69
N GLU A 519 6.31 28.40 10.44
CA GLU A 519 6.33 29.68 9.71
C GLU A 519 7.21 30.74 10.40
N GLU A 520 7.27 30.74 11.73
CA GLU A 520 8.08 31.68 12.52
C GLU A 520 9.50 31.13 12.77
N PHE A 521 9.62 29.81 12.89
CA PHE A 521 10.88 29.13 13.16
C PHE A 521 11.88 29.25 11.99
N VAL A 522 11.43 29.10 10.74
CA VAL A 522 12.34 29.13 9.57
C VAL A 522 12.97 30.52 9.37
N PRO A 523 12.22 31.64 9.42
CA PRO A 523 12.81 32.99 9.37
C PRO A 523 13.74 33.28 10.55
N TRP A 524 13.39 32.86 11.76
CA TRP A 524 14.26 33.00 12.94
C TRP A 524 15.57 32.22 12.74
N LEU A 525 15.50 30.97 12.28
CA LEU A 525 16.69 30.15 12.05
C LEU A 525 17.63 30.77 11.01
N LYS A 526 17.06 31.41 9.96
CA LYS A 526 17.82 32.15 8.95
C LYS A 526 18.48 33.43 9.49
N SER A 527 17.87 34.09 10.48
CA SER A 527 18.40 35.34 11.04
C SER A 527 19.50 35.13 12.09
N LEU A 528 19.70 33.89 12.57
CA LEU A 528 20.73 33.57 13.55
C LEU A 528 22.15 33.72 12.99
N GLU A 529 23.01 34.33 13.80
CA GLU A 529 24.45 34.42 13.58
C GLU A 529 25.14 33.06 13.75
N SER A 530 26.26 32.88 13.06
CA SER A 530 27.01 31.62 13.07
C SER A 530 27.58 31.33 14.46
N GLY A 531 27.39 30.11 14.96
CA GLY A 531 27.87 29.66 16.28
C GLY A 531 26.87 29.83 17.43
N ARG A 532 25.68 30.37 17.18
CA ARG A 532 24.66 30.57 18.22
C ARG A 532 24.07 29.26 18.77
N LEU A 533 24.13 28.16 18.01
CA LEU A 533 23.64 26.84 18.39
C LEU A 533 24.77 25.85 18.72
N ASN A 534 25.97 26.36 19.06
CA ASN A 534 27.10 25.53 19.47
C ASN A 534 26.73 24.65 20.68
N GLY A 535 26.95 23.34 20.55
CA GLY A 535 26.63 22.35 21.59
C GLY A 535 25.23 21.72 21.47
N VAL A 536 24.42 22.11 20.48
CA VAL A 536 23.16 21.41 20.14
C VAL A 536 23.47 20.24 19.22
N LYS A 537 22.90 19.06 19.50
CA LYS A 537 22.90 17.89 18.61
C LYS A 537 21.52 17.72 17.98
N PHE A 538 21.43 17.56 16.66
CA PHE A 538 20.14 17.45 15.98
C PHE A 538 20.05 16.39 14.88
N ALA A 539 18.83 15.95 14.57
CA ALA A 539 18.52 15.18 13.36
C ALA A 539 17.18 15.64 12.76
N VAL A 540 17.06 15.55 11.44
CA VAL A 540 15.84 15.94 10.71
C VAL A 540 15.25 14.73 9.98
N PHE A 541 13.93 14.58 10.05
CA PHE A 541 13.17 13.67 9.20
C PHE A 541 12.19 14.47 8.33
N GLY A 542 12.33 14.34 7.02
CA GLY A 542 11.52 15.00 6.02
C GLY A 542 10.43 14.10 5.46
N ASN A 543 9.17 14.49 5.60
CA ASN A 543 8.07 13.84 4.92
C ASN A 543 7.67 14.64 3.67
N GLY A 544 7.41 13.96 2.56
CA GLY A 544 7.17 14.59 1.26
C GLY A 544 6.36 13.71 0.32
N HIS A 545 5.97 14.28 -0.81
CA HIS A 545 5.18 13.59 -1.82
C HIS A 545 5.66 14.02 -3.21
N ARG A 546 6.08 13.07 -4.05
CA ARG A 546 6.72 13.35 -5.36
C ARG A 546 5.91 14.17 -6.34
N ASP A 547 4.59 14.20 -6.20
CA ASP A 547 3.75 15.13 -6.99
C ASP A 547 4.15 16.60 -6.84
N TRP A 548 4.97 16.93 -5.83
CA TRP A 548 5.68 18.20 -5.69
C TRP A 548 7.18 18.07 -5.94
N ALA A 549 7.60 17.33 -6.98
CA ALA A 549 8.98 16.97 -7.26
C ALA A 549 9.98 18.14 -7.15
N ASN A 550 9.57 19.33 -7.60
CA ASN A 550 10.41 20.53 -7.61
C ASN A 550 10.64 21.17 -6.23
N THR A 551 9.78 20.87 -5.27
CA THR A 551 9.86 21.38 -3.90
C THR A 551 9.90 20.26 -2.86
N LEU A 552 10.14 19.03 -3.34
CA LEU A 552 10.19 17.82 -2.56
C LEU A 552 11.33 17.91 -1.54
N PHE A 553 10.94 17.91 -0.25
CA PHE A 553 11.84 18.05 0.90
C PHE A 553 12.59 19.40 0.99
N ALA A 554 12.14 20.46 0.31
CA ALA A 554 12.79 21.77 0.34
C ALA A 554 12.99 22.30 1.78
N ILE A 555 11.96 22.20 2.63
CA ILE A 555 11.99 22.70 4.01
C ILE A 555 12.78 21.80 4.98
N PRO A 556 12.60 20.47 5.00
CA PRO A 556 13.50 19.59 5.74
C PRO A 556 14.98 19.84 5.40
N ARG A 557 15.32 19.99 4.11
CA ARG A 557 16.69 20.30 3.66
C ARG A 557 17.17 21.68 4.14
N LEU A 558 16.30 22.68 4.10
CA LEU A 558 16.59 24.04 4.58
C LEU A 558 16.87 24.05 6.08
N ILE A 559 16.00 23.44 6.89
CA ILE A 559 16.17 23.37 8.35
C ILE A 559 17.45 22.62 8.71
N ASP A 560 17.72 21.48 8.05
CA ASP A 560 18.96 20.73 8.27
C ASP A 560 20.22 21.56 7.95
N SER A 561 20.19 22.30 6.84
CA SER A 561 21.33 23.11 6.39
C SER A 561 21.60 24.31 7.31
N GLU A 562 20.54 25.04 7.70
CA GLU A 562 20.67 26.23 8.53
C GLU A 562 21.03 25.91 9.97
N LEU A 563 20.53 24.81 10.56
CA LEU A 563 20.94 24.36 11.89
C LEU A 563 22.45 24.09 11.96
N ALA A 564 22.99 23.43 10.93
CA ALA A 564 24.42 23.19 10.83
C ALA A 564 25.23 24.48 10.61
N ARG A 565 24.74 25.41 9.79
CA ARG A 565 25.37 26.73 9.59
C ARG A 565 25.48 27.50 10.90
N CYS A 566 24.46 27.41 11.76
CA CYS A 566 24.41 28.08 13.06
C CYS A 566 25.23 27.40 14.17
N GLY A 567 25.96 26.32 13.87
CA GLY A 567 26.89 25.65 14.79
C GLY A 567 26.36 24.39 15.49
N ALA A 568 25.14 23.94 15.15
CA ALA A 568 24.60 22.69 15.67
C ALA A 568 25.25 21.48 14.98
N GLN A 569 25.47 20.40 15.73
CA GLN A 569 26.08 19.16 15.23
C GLN A 569 25.00 18.18 14.77
N ARG A 570 25.11 17.69 13.53
CA ARG A 570 24.24 16.62 13.02
C ARG A 570 24.53 15.31 13.75
N ILE A 571 23.48 14.65 14.20
CA ILE A 571 23.53 13.29 14.73
C ILE A 571 23.62 12.30 13.57
N ASN A 572 22.80 12.41 12.53
CA ASN A 572 22.91 11.56 11.33
C ASN A 572 22.42 12.30 10.08
N LEU A 573 22.59 11.68 8.91
CA LEU A 573 21.96 12.04 7.65
C LEU A 573 20.44 12.07 7.79
N MET A 574 19.84 13.15 7.26
CA MET A 574 18.40 13.37 7.23
C MET A 574 17.65 12.17 6.64
N GLY A 575 16.59 11.75 7.34
CA GLY A 575 15.68 10.72 6.84
C GLY A 575 14.63 11.34 5.92
N LEU A 576 14.24 10.62 4.87
CA LEU A 576 13.28 11.10 3.88
C LEU A 576 12.25 10.01 3.61
N SER A 577 10.97 10.39 3.59
CA SER A 577 9.86 9.53 3.19
C SER A 577 9.07 10.19 2.06
N ASP A 578 8.99 9.50 0.93
CA ASP A 578 8.09 9.89 -0.17
C ASP A 578 6.82 9.04 -0.13
N THR A 579 5.75 9.67 0.31
CA THR A 579 4.42 9.07 0.54
C THR A 579 3.75 8.46 -0.71
N CYS A 580 4.38 8.54 -1.89
CA CYS A 580 3.90 7.91 -3.12
C CYS A 580 4.48 6.49 -3.37
N ASP A 581 5.70 6.17 -2.89
CA ASP A 581 6.37 4.88 -3.18
C ASP A 581 6.20 3.83 -2.09
N SER A 582 6.29 4.27 -0.83
CA SER A 582 5.82 3.50 0.30
C SER A 582 4.51 4.15 0.71
N ASN A 583 3.41 3.43 0.55
CA ASN A 583 2.09 3.78 1.05
C ASN A 583 2.04 4.00 2.58
N ASP A 584 3.20 3.98 3.24
CA ASP A 584 3.39 4.02 4.67
C ASP A 584 4.65 4.84 5.04
N PRO A 585 4.52 6.17 5.26
CA PRO A 585 5.61 6.99 5.79
C PRO A 585 6.14 6.49 7.13
N PHE A 586 5.38 5.64 7.83
CA PHE A 586 5.82 5.03 9.08
C PHE A 586 6.86 3.93 8.85
N SER A 587 6.79 3.14 7.76
CA SER A 587 7.79 2.12 7.45
C SER A 587 9.17 2.73 7.11
N ASP A 588 9.19 3.82 6.33
CA ASP A 588 10.43 4.52 6.01
C ASP A 588 10.98 5.30 7.21
N PHE A 589 10.09 5.84 8.05
CA PHE A 589 10.46 6.42 9.33
C PHE A 589 11.04 5.36 10.29
N GLU A 590 10.42 4.19 10.41
CA GLU A 590 10.89 3.06 11.23
C GLU A 590 12.25 2.56 10.78
N ARG A 591 12.46 2.44 9.48
CA ARG A 591 13.76 2.11 8.91
C ARG A 591 14.81 3.17 9.27
N TRP A 592 14.48 4.45 9.15
CA TRP A 592 15.41 5.53 9.49
C TRP A 592 15.74 5.59 10.99
N ILE A 593 14.75 5.43 11.87
CA ILE A 593 15.01 5.45 13.33
C ILE A 593 15.86 4.25 13.76
N ASP A 594 15.64 3.07 13.16
CA ASP A 594 16.36 1.83 13.49
C ASP A 594 17.76 1.77 12.92
N GLU A 595 17.92 2.13 11.65
CA GLU A 595 19.19 1.99 10.95
C GLU A 595 20.12 3.18 11.15
N LYS A 596 19.57 4.36 11.51
CA LYS A 596 20.33 5.62 11.51
C LYS A 596 20.22 6.40 12.82
N LEU A 597 19.02 6.63 13.35
CA LEU A 597 18.87 7.55 14.48
C LEU A 597 19.32 6.97 15.82
N PHE A 598 18.71 5.86 16.25
CA PHE A 598 19.01 5.26 17.57
C PHE A 598 20.42 4.68 17.70
N PRO A 599 21.07 4.13 16.65
CA PRO A 599 22.46 3.70 16.73
C PRO A 599 23.46 4.81 17.08
N GLU A 600 23.13 6.08 16.81
CA GLU A 600 24.00 7.23 17.09
C GLU A 600 23.63 7.98 18.39
N LEU A 601 22.59 7.54 19.10
CA LEU A 601 22.19 8.06 20.40
C LEU A 601 22.72 7.12 21.51
N GLU A 602 23.58 7.61 22.41
CA GLU A 602 24.13 6.81 23.53
C GLU A 602 23.09 6.61 24.65
N THR A 603 22.85 5.37 25.11
CA THR A 603 21.93 5.06 26.23
C THR A 603 22.58 5.25 27.62
N PRO A 604 21.93 5.94 28.57
CA PRO A 604 22.38 6.02 29.97
C PRO A 604 21.50 5.20 30.95
N HIS A 605 22.14 4.21 31.60
CA HIS A 605 21.79 3.50 32.86
C HIS A 605 20.71 2.40 32.85
N GLY A 606 21.05 1.27 33.52
CA GLY A 606 20.32 -0.01 33.55
C GLY A 606 19.21 -0.15 34.62
N PRO A 607 18.46 -1.28 34.61
CA PRO A 607 17.17 -1.37 35.30
C PRO A 607 17.27 -1.78 36.78
N GLY A 608 16.62 -1.00 37.65
CA GLY A 608 16.37 -1.29 39.06
C GLY A 608 14.98 -1.90 39.30
N GLU A 609 14.89 -2.79 40.30
CA GLU A 609 13.75 -3.64 40.66
C GLU A 609 12.54 -2.90 41.27
N VAL A 610 11.32 -3.40 41.00
CA VAL A 610 10.11 -3.09 41.78
C VAL A 610 9.43 -4.39 42.24
N LYS A 611 9.13 -4.46 43.55
CA LYS A 611 8.59 -5.61 44.29
C LYS A 611 7.07 -5.78 44.11
N ASN A 612 6.64 -7.04 43.92
CA ASN A 612 5.24 -7.46 43.93
C ASN A 612 4.71 -7.70 45.36
N GLY A 613 3.44 -7.33 45.59
CA GLY A 613 2.66 -7.69 46.77
C GLY A 613 1.37 -8.41 46.39
N ASP A 614 1.10 -9.50 47.12
CA ASP A 614 0.00 -10.45 47.05
C ASP A 614 -1.42 -9.92 46.79
N ARG A 615 -2.26 -10.76 46.13
CA ARG A 615 -3.51 -11.28 46.75
C ARG A 615 -4.23 -12.36 45.94
N ALA A 616 -4.35 -13.52 46.60
CA ALA A 616 -5.45 -14.49 46.72
C ALA A 616 -6.52 -14.68 45.62
N VAL A 617 -6.70 -15.96 45.27
CA VAL A 617 -7.75 -16.57 44.43
C VAL A 617 -8.94 -17.05 45.30
N PRO A 618 -10.17 -17.12 44.75
CA PRO A 618 -11.09 -18.21 45.10
C PRO A 618 -11.56 -19.03 43.88
N ARG A 619 -11.65 -20.34 44.12
CA ARG A 619 -12.10 -21.43 43.23
C ARG A 619 -13.62 -21.49 43.08
N GLN A 620 -14.08 -22.01 41.92
CA GLN A 620 -15.20 -22.97 41.68
C GLN A 620 -15.41 -23.05 40.14
N GLU A 621 -15.88 -24.08 39.45
CA GLU A 621 -16.27 -25.49 39.68
C GLU A 621 -16.34 -26.09 38.24
N LEU A 622 -15.97 -27.36 38.04
CA LEU A 622 -15.68 -27.94 36.71
C LEU A 622 -16.95 -28.39 35.96
N GLN A 623 -17.13 -27.91 34.72
CA GLN A 623 -18.05 -28.47 33.72
C GLN A 623 -17.26 -28.89 32.49
N VAL A 624 -17.26 -30.18 32.13
CA VAL A 624 -16.51 -30.69 30.97
C VAL A 624 -17.47 -30.87 29.79
N SER A 625 -17.28 -30.06 28.75
CA SER A 625 -17.83 -30.28 27.41
C SER A 625 -16.69 -30.67 26.48
N LEU A 626 -16.88 -31.75 25.70
CA LEU A 626 -15.93 -32.16 24.67
C LEU A 626 -16.16 -31.29 23.43
N GLY A 627 -15.49 -30.14 23.39
CA GLY A 627 -15.29 -29.36 22.18
C GLY A 627 -13.98 -29.74 21.51
N GLN A 628 -13.93 -29.77 20.17
CA GLN A 628 -12.64 -29.72 19.49
C GLN A 628 -11.94 -28.41 19.90
N PRO A 629 -10.62 -28.42 20.18
CA PRO A 629 -9.89 -27.18 20.47
C PRO A 629 -10.19 -26.18 19.35
N PRO A 630 -10.37 -24.88 19.67
CA PRO A 630 -10.70 -23.87 18.68
C PRO A 630 -9.73 -24.06 17.53
N ARG A 631 -10.28 -24.52 16.39
CA ARG A 631 -9.52 -24.89 15.21
C ARG A 631 -8.48 -23.81 15.04
N ILE A 632 -7.21 -24.20 15.02
CA ILE A 632 -6.08 -23.40 14.58
C ILE A 632 -6.63 -22.33 13.62
N THR A 633 -6.82 -21.11 14.11
CA THR A 633 -7.37 -19.97 13.36
C THR A 633 -6.25 -19.46 12.45
N MET A 634 -5.61 -20.37 11.72
CA MET A 634 -4.62 -20.04 10.72
C MET A 634 -5.37 -19.53 9.53
N ARG A 635 -5.37 -18.20 9.44
CA ARG A 635 -5.54 -17.39 8.22
C ARG A 635 -6.72 -17.83 7.35
N LYS A 636 -7.77 -17.02 7.30
CA LYS A 636 -8.93 -17.22 6.42
C LYS A 636 -8.46 -17.72 5.03
N GLY A 637 -8.97 -18.86 4.55
CA GLY A 637 -8.66 -19.41 3.23
C GLY A 637 -7.80 -20.68 3.15
N TYR A 638 -7.38 -21.30 4.26
CA TYR A 638 -6.68 -22.60 4.26
C TYR A 638 -7.61 -23.77 4.58
N VAL A 639 -7.46 -24.87 3.84
CA VAL A 639 -8.24 -26.11 4.01
C VAL A 639 -7.31 -27.30 4.23
N ARG A 640 -7.83 -28.34 4.89
CA ARG A 640 -7.07 -29.54 5.26
C ARG A 640 -7.02 -30.55 4.11
N ALA A 641 -5.82 -30.89 3.63
CA ALA A 641 -5.58 -32.01 2.71
C ALA A 641 -4.88 -33.18 3.42
N ILE A 642 -4.99 -34.38 2.86
CA ILE A 642 -4.39 -35.61 3.42
C ILE A 642 -3.35 -36.14 2.45
N VAL A 643 -2.15 -36.45 2.93
CA VAL A 643 -1.13 -37.11 2.12
C VAL A 643 -1.53 -38.56 1.86
N THR A 644 -1.58 -38.96 0.60
CA THR A 644 -1.90 -40.34 0.18
C THR A 644 -0.66 -41.10 -0.29
N GLU A 645 0.33 -40.40 -0.86
CA GLU A 645 1.60 -40.98 -1.31
C GLU A 645 2.74 -40.00 -1.09
N ALA A 646 3.93 -40.50 -0.71
CA ALA A 646 5.15 -39.70 -0.63
C ALA A 646 6.36 -40.57 -1.06
N ARG A 647 7.13 -40.14 -2.05
CA ARG A 647 8.32 -40.88 -2.54
C ARG A 647 9.43 -39.95 -3.03
N SER A 648 10.68 -40.44 -2.97
CA SER A 648 11.83 -39.75 -3.56
C SER A 648 11.92 -40.05 -5.07
N LEU A 649 12.29 -39.03 -5.85
CA LEU A 649 12.46 -39.06 -7.31
C LEU A 649 13.94 -38.98 -7.72
N SER A 650 14.85 -38.91 -6.75
CA SER A 650 16.28 -38.72 -6.98
C SER A 650 17.10 -39.77 -6.24
N SER A 651 18.21 -40.16 -6.84
CA SER A 651 19.17 -41.10 -6.26
C SER A 651 19.91 -40.49 -5.06
N PRO A 652 20.41 -41.32 -4.11
CA PRO A 652 21.28 -40.85 -3.04
C PRO A 652 22.52 -40.12 -3.58
N GLY A 653 22.95 -39.06 -2.90
CA GLY A 653 24.14 -38.27 -3.28
C GLY A 653 23.88 -37.06 -4.18
N VAL A 654 22.63 -36.81 -4.59
CA VAL A 654 22.20 -35.54 -5.21
C VAL A 654 21.06 -34.91 -4.40
N PRO A 655 20.78 -33.59 -4.53
CA PRO A 655 19.69 -32.93 -3.82
C PRO A 655 18.38 -33.67 -4.01
N GLU A 656 17.76 -34.02 -2.89
CA GLU A 656 16.58 -34.86 -2.85
C GLU A 656 15.40 -34.13 -3.51
N LYS A 657 14.79 -34.76 -4.50
CA LYS A 657 13.55 -34.29 -5.13
C LYS A 657 12.45 -35.27 -4.80
N ARG A 658 11.27 -34.79 -4.40
CA ARG A 658 10.19 -35.64 -3.91
C ARG A 658 8.89 -35.42 -4.68
N HIS A 659 8.13 -36.50 -4.71
CA HIS A 659 6.74 -36.55 -5.12
C HIS A 659 5.87 -36.65 -3.87
N LEU A 660 4.79 -35.87 -3.84
CA LEU A 660 3.77 -35.93 -2.80
C LEU A 660 2.39 -35.92 -3.44
N GLU A 661 1.56 -36.91 -3.13
CA GLU A 661 0.15 -36.99 -3.54
C GLU A 661 -0.74 -36.57 -2.36
N LEU A 662 -1.72 -35.73 -2.67
CA LEU A 662 -2.66 -35.14 -1.73
C LEU A 662 -4.09 -35.51 -2.13
N LEU A 663 -4.86 -36.05 -1.18
CA LEU A 663 -6.32 -36.07 -1.22
C LEU A 663 -6.85 -34.70 -0.81
N LEU A 664 -7.59 -34.08 -1.72
CA LEU A 664 -8.15 -32.75 -1.58
C LEU A 664 -9.52 -32.79 -0.90
N PRO A 665 -9.93 -31.71 -0.20
CA PRO A 665 -11.32 -31.53 0.23
C PRO A 665 -12.30 -31.56 -0.94
N LYS A 666 -13.56 -31.93 -0.67
CA LYS A 666 -14.61 -32.02 -1.69
C LYS A 666 -14.82 -30.71 -2.48
N ASP A 667 -14.64 -29.56 -1.84
CA ASP A 667 -14.88 -28.25 -2.43
C ASP A 667 -13.60 -27.58 -2.98
N PHE A 668 -12.47 -28.30 -3.01
CA PHE A 668 -11.21 -27.75 -3.48
C PHE A 668 -10.96 -28.14 -4.94
N SER A 669 -11.06 -27.16 -5.84
CA SER A 669 -10.82 -27.32 -7.28
C SER A 669 -9.59 -26.52 -7.73
N TYR A 670 -8.89 -27.01 -8.74
CA TYR A 670 -7.70 -26.37 -9.31
C TYR A 670 -7.58 -26.68 -10.81
N LYS A 671 -6.74 -25.94 -11.53
CA LYS A 671 -6.40 -26.18 -12.95
C LYS A 671 -4.94 -26.57 -13.08
N ALA A 672 -4.57 -27.26 -14.17
CA ALA A 672 -3.15 -27.45 -14.44
C ALA A 672 -2.46 -26.08 -14.61
N GLY A 673 -1.24 -25.98 -14.07
CA GLY A 673 -0.49 -24.72 -14.01
C GLY A 673 -0.67 -23.97 -12.69
N ASP A 674 -1.80 -24.14 -11.98
CA ASP A 674 -2.05 -23.50 -10.69
C ASP A 674 -0.99 -23.86 -9.64
N HIS A 675 -0.91 -23.01 -8.62
CA HIS A 675 -0.04 -23.19 -7.47
C HIS A 675 -0.87 -23.52 -6.22
N VAL A 676 -0.23 -24.20 -5.28
CA VAL A 676 -0.75 -24.41 -3.93
C VAL A 676 0.16 -23.71 -2.92
N TYR A 677 -0.45 -22.89 -2.06
CA TYR A 677 0.22 -22.43 -0.86
C TYR A 677 0.12 -23.51 0.21
N ILE A 678 1.27 -23.98 0.68
CA ILE A 678 1.36 -24.88 1.83
C ILE A 678 1.78 -24.06 3.04
N LEU A 679 1.05 -24.24 4.14
CA LEU A 679 1.43 -23.70 5.44
C LEU A 679 2.33 -24.72 6.17
N PRO A 680 3.63 -24.45 6.31
CA PRO A 680 4.55 -25.41 6.91
C PRO A 680 4.50 -25.35 8.45
N ARG A 681 5.02 -26.40 9.09
CA ARG A 681 5.23 -26.45 10.55
C ARG A 681 6.70 -26.68 10.87
N ASN A 682 7.16 -26.20 12.02
CA ASN A 682 8.49 -26.52 12.53
C ASN A 682 8.62 -28.02 12.79
N ASN A 683 9.87 -28.49 12.76
CA ASN A 683 10.19 -29.85 13.14
C ASN A 683 9.77 -30.09 14.61
N PRO A 684 9.03 -31.17 14.93
CA PRO A 684 8.66 -31.49 16.30
C PRO A 684 9.86 -31.48 17.27
N ARG A 685 11.05 -31.88 16.80
CA ARG A 685 12.27 -31.83 17.60
C ARG A 685 12.65 -30.40 18.01
N ASP A 686 12.53 -29.42 17.13
CA ASP A 686 12.87 -28.02 17.44
C ASP A 686 11.82 -27.39 18.36
N VAL A 687 10.56 -27.80 18.23
CA VAL A 687 9.49 -27.39 19.15
C VAL A 687 9.78 -27.90 20.55
N VAL A 688 10.11 -29.19 20.70
CA VAL A 688 10.47 -29.77 22.01
C VAL A 688 11.72 -29.10 22.61
N ARG A 689 12.73 -28.78 21.78
CA ARG A 689 13.91 -28.02 22.23
C ARG A 689 13.52 -26.66 22.81
N ALA A 690 12.67 -25.91 22.11
CA ALA A 690 12.17 -24.63 22.59
C ALA A 690 11.34 -24.77 23.87
N LEU A 691 10.42 -25.75 23.94
CA LEU A 691 9.60 -26.01 25.13
C LEU A 691 10.47 -26.32 26.36
N ASN A 692 11.48 -27.19 26.19
CA ASN A 692 12.40 -27.56 27.27
C ASN A 692 13.21 -26.35 27.77
N TYR A 693 13.68 -25.49 26.87
CA TYR A 693 14.43 -24.30 27.24
C TYR A 693 13.60 -23.35 28.14
N PHE A 694 12.33 -23.14 27.82
CA PHE A 694 11.43 -22.27 28.61
C PHE A 694 10.71 -23.00 29.76
N GLY A 695 10.99 -24.30 29.99
CA GLY A 695 10.33 -25.10 31.02
C GLY A 695 8.81 -25.24 30.83
N LEU A 696 8.33 -25.24 29.59
CA LEU A 696 6.89 -25.29 29.26
C LEU A 696 6.46 -26.73 28.97
N GLY A 697 5.32 -27.15 29.55
CA GLY A 697 4.64 -28.39 29.14
C GLY A 697 3.99 -28.25 27.76
N GLU A 698 3.82 -29.35 27.02
CA GLU A 698 3.29 -29.35 25.64
C GLU A 698 1.87 -28.76 25.53
N ASP A 699 1.06 -28.93 26.58
CA ASP A 699 -0.33 -28.48 26.71
C ASP A 699 -0.46 -27.11 27.41
N THR A 700 0.66 -26.46 27.75
CA THR A 700 0.64 -25.13 28.39
C THR A 700 -0.09 -24.13 27.51
N LEU A 701 -1.15 -23.51 28.03
CA LEU A 701 -1.87 -22.45 27.35
C LEU A 701 -1.16 -21.11 27.54
N ILE A 702 -0.86 -20.45 26.44
CA ILE A 702 -0.23 -19.13 26.37
C ILE A 702 -1.25 -18.16 25.80
N THR A 703 -1.44 -17.04 26.49
CA THR A 703 -2.23 -15.92 25.97
C THR A 703 -1.29 -14.74 25.78
N ILE A 704 -1.14 -14.29 24.53
CA ILE A 704 -0.30 -13.15 24.19
C ILE A 704 -1.19 -11.92 24.18
N ARG A 705 -0.99 -11.02 25.14
CA ARG A 705 -1.65 -9.71 25.14
C ARG A 705 -0.69 -8.68 24.61
N ASN A 706 -1.14 -7.93 23.62
CA ASN A 706 -0.34 -6.84 23.11
C ASN A 706 -0.64 -5.57 23.91
N THR A 707 0.16 -5.29 24.94
CA THR A 707 0.05 -4.07 25.73
C THR A 707 0.59 -2.84 25.00
N ALA A 708 1.30 -3.03 23.88
CA ALA A 708 1.80 -1.97 23.01
C ALA A 708 1.08 -2.02 21.64
N ARG A 709 0.19 -1.06 21.34
CA ARG A 709 -0.65 -1.01 20.12
C ARG A 709 0.09 -1.08 18.75
N LYS A 710 1.42 -1.26 18.71
CA LYS A 710 2.27 -1.28 17.51
C LYS A 710 2.87 -2.63 17.11
N LEU A 711 2.92 -3.66 17.97
CA LEU A 711 3.49 -4.96 17.56
C LEU A 711 2.48 -5.84 16.80
N SER A 712 2.43 -5.69 15.46
CA SER A 712 1.83 -6.71 14.59
C SER A 712 2.78 -7.90 14.44
N LEU A 713 2.89 -8.74 15.48
CA LEU A 713 3.74 -9.94 15.44
C LEU A 713 3.14 -11.06 14.56
N GLY A 714 1.92 -10.86 14.02
CA GLY A 714 1.18 -11.93 13.34
C GLY A 714 0.90 -13.14 14.25
N LEU A 715 1.01 -12.96 15.57
CA LEU A 715 0.72 -13.94 16.59
C LEU A 715 -0.76 -13.86 16.99
N PRO A 716 -1.35 -14.95 17.49
CA PRO A 716 -2.74 -14.93 17.96
C PRO A 716 -2.81 -14.10 19.25
N LEU A 717 -3.24 -12.85 19.12
CA LEU A 717 -3.42 -11.94 20.26
C LEU A 717 -4.72 -12.23 20.99
N ASP A 718 -4.69 -12.05 22.31
CA ASP A 718 -5.83 -12.17 23.23
C ASP A 718 -6.59 -13.50 23.13
N THR A 719 -5.96 -14.52 22.54
CA THR A 719 -6.52 -15.86 22.33
C THR A 719 -5.60 -16.90 22.98
N PRO A 720 -6.11 -17.75 23.88
CA PRO A 720 -5.32 -18.85 24.44
C PRO A 720 -4.91 -19.84 23.33
N ILE A 721 -3.62 -20.13 23.22
CA ILE A 721 -3.06 -21.12 22.30
C ILE A 721 -2.09 -22.04 23.04
N THR A 722 -1.99 -23.31 22.65
CA THR A 722 -0.99 -24.22 23.23
C THR A 722 0.42 -23.77 22.85
N ALA A 723 1.38 -23.92 23.76
CA ALA A 723 2.78 -23.62 23.50
C ALA A 723 3.31 -24.40 22.29
N THR A 724 2.86 -25.65 22.13
CA THR A 724 3.17 -26.52 20.98
C THR A 724 2.65 -25.96 19.65
N ASP A 725 1.43 -25.41 19.59
CA ASP A 725 0.91 -24.83 18.34
C ASP A 725 1.52 -23.46 18.04
N LEU A 726 1.76 -22.63 19.07
CA LEU A 726 2.44 -21.34 18.93
C LEU A 726 3.84 -21.53 18.34
N LEU A 727 4.68 -22.34 18.98
CA LEU A 727 6.06 -22.62 18.57
C LEU A 727 6.11 -23.54 17.34
N GLY A 728 5.11 -24.37 17.12
CA GLY A 728 5.07 -25.31 16.00
C GLY A 728 4.63 -24.69 14.68
N ALA A 729 3.80 -23.65 14.71
CA ALA A 729 3.11 -23.24 13.49
C ALA A 729 2.92 -21.72 13.30
N TYR A 730 3.27 -20.86 14.27
CA TYR A 730 3.21 -19.40 14.11
C TYR A 730 4.58 -18.74 13.90
N VAL A 731 5.65 -19.26 14.49
CA VAL A 731 7.01 -18.66 14.45
C VAL A 731 8.04 -19.63 13.86
N GLU A 732 9.06 -19.16 13.15
CA GLU A 732 10.06 -20.02 12.48
C GLU A 732 11.32 -20.21 13.35
N LEU A 733 11.42 -21.36 14.03
CA LEU A 733 12.51 -21.68 14.98
C LEU A 733 13.85 -21.97 14.29
N GLY A 734 13.77 -22.50 13.06
CA GLY A 734 14.91 -22.95 12.25
C GLY A 734 15.59 -21.83 11.44
N ARG A 735 15.28 -20.56 11.68
CA ARG A 735 15.92 -19.45 10.98
C ARG A 735 17.33 -19.19 11.52
N THR A 736 18.27 -18.85 10.64
CA THR A 736 19.62 -18.41 11.02
C THR A 736 19.54 -17.12 11.86
N ALA A 737 20.27 -17.08 12.97
CA ALA A 737 20.32 -15.93 13.86
C ALA A 737 20.91 -14.72 13.13
N SER A 738 20.30 -13.54 13.32
CA SER A 738 20.85 -12.28 12.85
C SER A 738 21.86 -11.72 13.85
N LEU A 739 22.65 -10.72 13.43
CA LEU A 739 23.49 -9.94 14.34
C LEU A 739 22.66 -9.31 15.47
N LYS A 740 21.47 -8.77 15.16
CA LYS A 740 20.53 -8.25 16.17
C LYS A 740 20.19 -9.30 17.22
N ASN A 741 19.93 -10.54 16.80
CA ASN A 741 19.64 -11.63 17.73
C ASN A 741 20.84 -11.94 18.63
N LEU A 742 22.07 -11.94 18.09
CA LEU A 742 23.27 -12.15 18.89
C LEU A 742 23.47 -11.04 19.93
N HIS A 743 23.22 -9.78 19.58
CA HIS A 743 23.29 -8.68 20.54
C HIS A 743 22.27 -8.86 21.67
N THR A 744 21.02 -9.22 21.35
CA THR A 744 20.02 -9.55 22.38
C THR A 744 20.45 -10.72 23.27
N LEU A 745 21.11 -11.73 22.71
CA LEU A 745 21.66 -12.86 23.49
C LEU A 745 22.86 -12.45 24.36
N VAL A 746 23.72 -11.54 23.90
CA VAL A 746 24.82 -10.97 24.68
C VAL A 746 24.29 -10.21 25.89
N ASP A 747 23.19 -9.47 25.71
CA ASP A 747 22.57 -8.69 26.78
C ASP A 747 21.91 -9.58 27.84
N ALA A 748 21.36 -10.72 27.42
CA ALA A 748 20.77 -11.74 28.29
C ALA A 748 21.81 -12.74 28.87
N ALA A 749 23.08 -12.69 28.45
CA ALA A 749 24.11 -13.65 28.86
C ALA A 749 24.79 -13.28 30.18
N GLY A 750 25.07 -14.29 31.00
CA GLY A 750 25.94 -14.18 32.17
C GLY A 750 27.41 -13.90 31.84
N HIS A 751 28.22 -13.62 32.87
CA HIS A 751 29.63 -13.24 32.75
C HIS A 751 30.51 -14.29 32.01
N GLY A 752 30.10 -15.56 31.99
CA GLY A 752 30.84 -16.67 31.39
C GLY A 752 30.74 -16.73 29.87
N SER A 753 29.55 -16.57 29.30
CA SER A 753 29.34 -16.68 27.84
C SER A 753 29.37 -15.35 27.09
N ARG A 754 29.30 -14.21 27.79
CA ARG A 754 29.27 -12.88 27.17
C ARG A 754 30.47 -12.62 26.25
N ALA A 755 31.69 -12.96 26.68
CA ALA A 755 32.90 -12.77 25.86
C ALA A 755 32.92 -13.65 24.60
N ALA A 756 32.43 -14.90 24.72
CA ALA A 756 32.34 -15.82 23.59
C ALA A 756 31.28 -15.38 22.57
N LEU A 757 30.10 -14.94 23.04
CA LEU A 757 29.03 -14.39 22.20
C LEU A 757 29.44 -13.08 21.52
N LEU A 758 30.15 -12.20 22.22
CA LEU A 758 30.72 -10.98 21.63
C LEU A 758 31.75 -11.30 20.53
N SER A 759 32.56 -12.35 20.70
CA SER A 759 33.47 -12.77 19.63
C SER A 759 32.73 -13.30 18.38
N LEU A 760 31.49 -13.77 18.53
CA LEU A 760 30.65 -14.22 17.41
C LEU A 760 29.95 -13.08 16.67
N THR A 761 29.96 -11.85 17.19
CA THR A 761 29.44 -10.66 16.49
C THR A 761 30.46 -10.04 15.53
N GLU A 762 31.73 -10.44 15.62
CA GLU A 762 32.77 -10.02 14.67
C GLU A 762 32.42 -10.48 13.25
N PRO A 763 32.48 -9.60 12.22
CA PRO A 763 31.95 -9.90 10.89
C PRO A 763 32.45 -11.20 10.24
N GLU A 764 33.74 -11.52 10.38
CA GLU A 764 34.33 -12.74 9.80
C GLU A 764 33.87 -14.00 10.54
N ARG A 765 33.82 -13.95 11.88
CA ARG A 765 33.34 -15.06 12.71
C ARG A 765 31.84 -15.26 12.60
N PHE A 766 31.06 -14.18 12.60
CA PHE A 766 29.62 -14.23 12.35
C PHE A 766 29.33 -14.95 11.03
N ARG A 767 30.05 -14.58 9.96
CA ARG A 767 29.90 -15.24 8.67
C ARG A 767 30.27 -16.71 8.74
N ALA A 768 31.48 -17.04 9.22
CA ALA A 768 32.00 -18.40 9.19
C ALA A 768 31.37 -19.38 10.21
N GLU A 769 30.90 -18.88 11.35
CA GLU A 769 30.37 -19.70 12.45
C GLU A 769 28.85 -19.64 12.59
N VAL A 770 28.18 -18.57 12.15
CA VAL A 770 26.73 -18.40 12.31
C VAL A 770 26.00 -18.41 10.97
N GLN A 771 26.40 -17.58 10.01
CA GLN A 771 25.72 -17.43 8.73
C GLN A 771 25.93 -18.64 7.81
N ASP A 772 27.18 -19.00 7.51
CA ASP A 772 27.53 -20.10 6.61
C ASP A 772 27.17 -21.47 7.20
N ARG A 773 27.09 -21.56 8.54
CA ARG A 773 26.65 -22.76 9.27
C ARG A 773 25.16 -22.77 9.60
N HIS A 774 24.44 -21.70 9.25
CA HIS A 774 23.00 -21.55 9.46
C HIS A 774 22.51 -21.72 10.91
N VAL A 775 23.30 -21.31 11.90
CA VAL A 775 23.00 -21.46 13.34
C VAL A 775 21.78 -20.61 13.76
N SER A 776 20.78 -21.17 14.46
CA SER A 776 19.63 -20.39 15.01
C SER A 776 19.90 -19.86 16.41
N ILE A 777 18.96 -19.02 16.85
CA ILE A 777 18.81 -18.61 18.25
C ILE A 777 18.77 -19.85 19.17
N LEU A 778 17.97 -20.89 18.88
CA LEU A 778 17.90 -22.09 19.72
C LEU A 778 19.25 -22.82 19.85
N ASP A 779 20.02 -22.92 18.75
CA ASP A 779 21.36 -23.54 18.81
C ASP A 779 22.32 -22.72 19.68
N LEU A 780 22.19 -21.39 19.66
CA LEU A 780 23.00 -20.49 20.50
C LEU A 780 22.59 -20.57 21.97
N LEU A 781 21.29 -20.66 22.26
CA LEU A 781 20.76 -20.84 23.61
C LEU A 781 21.22 -22.18 24.23
N GLU A 782 21.30 -23.24 23.44
CA GLU A 782 21.84 -24.53 23.91
C GLU A 782 23.38 -24.52 24.03
N ARG A 783 24.08 -23.75 23.17
CA ARG A 783 25.55 -23.60 23.23
C ARG A 783 25.99 -22.80 24.46
N PHE A 784 25.15 -21.88 24.94
CA PHE A 784 25.45 -20.95 26.03
C PHE A 784 24.32 -21.02 27.09
N PRO A 785 24.37 -22.02 28.00
CA PRO A 785 23.28 -22.32 28.93
C PRO A 785 23.10 -21.31 30.07
N ASP A 786 24.02 -20.35 30.23
CA ASP A 786 23.96 -19.24 31.19
C ASP A 786 23.21 -18.00 30.65
N ILE A 787 22.63 -18.09 29.45
CA ILE A 787 21.71 -17.07 28.94
C ILE A 787 20.35 -17.24 29.62
N ASP A 788 19.85 -16.18 30.26
CA ASP A 788 18.51 -16.17 30.85
C ASP A 788 17.57 -15.33 29.98
N LEU A 789 16.97 -15.97 28.98
CA LEU A 789 16.08 -15.32 28.00
C LEU A 789 14.63 -15.67 28.31
N SER A 790 13.77 -14.66 28.48
CA SER A 790 12.34 -14.87 28.68
C SER A 790 11.60 -15.18 27.37
N LEU A 791 10.48 -15.90 27.46
CA LEU A 791 9.65 -16.22 26.29
C LEU A 791 9.12 -14.96 25.58
N SER A 792 8.81 -13.91 26.33
CA SER A 792 8.37 -12.62 25.79
C SER A 792 9.45 -11.88 25.01
N SER A 793 10.73 -12.14 25.32
CA SER A 793 11.88 -11.60 24.56
C SER A 793 12.23 -12.49 23.38
N PHE A 794 12.00 -13.80 23.49
CA PHE A 794 12.28 -14.77 22.43
C PHE A 794 11.30 -14.69 21.25
N LEU A 795 10.00 -14.59 21.50
CA LEU A 795 8.98 -14.59 20.43
C LEU A 795 9.17 -13.45 19.40
N PRO A 796 9.50 -12.20 19.80
CA PRO A 796 9.80 -11.11 18.85
C PRO A 796 11.09 -11.29 18.04
N MET A 797 12.05 -12.09 18.51
CA MET A 797 13.29 -12.39 17.78
C MET A 797 13.04 -13.37 16.62
N LEU A 798 11.89 -14.05 16.65
CA LEU A 798 11.47 -14.98 15.61
C LEU A 798 10.61 -14.30 14.56
N VAL A 799 10.63 -14.86 13.36
CA VAL A 799 9.74 -14.40 12.29
C VAL A 799 8.53 -15.29 12.17
N GLN A 800 7.43 -14.70 11.75
CA GLN A 800 6.21 -15.44 11.49
C GLN A 800 6.43 -16.46 10.35
N ILE A 801 5.91 -17.68 10.52
CA ILE A 801 5.92 -18.68 9.46
C ILE A 801 5.11 -18.17 8.26
N ARG A 802 5.74 -18.20 7.08
CA ARG A 802 5.10 -17.82 5.81
C ARG A 802 4.68 -19.05 5.01
N PRO A 803 3.52 -19.03 4.33
CA PRO A 803 3.16 -20.03 3.35
C PRO A 803 4.18 -20.09 2.21
N ARG A 804 4.39 -21.26 1.63
CA ARG A 804 5.28 -21.45 0.48
C ARG A 804 4.47 -21.99 -0.70
N ALA A 805 4.64 -21.37 -1.87
CA ALA A 805 4.00 -21.78 -3.12
C ALA A 805 4.71 -22.99 -3.74
N TYR A 806 3.94 -23.93 -4.25
CA TYR A 806 4.41 -25.04 -5.08
C TYR A 806 3.48 -25.20 -6.28
N SER A 807 4.03 -25.43 -7.47
CA SER A 807 3.19 -25.73 -8.64
C SER A 807 2.59 -27.13 -8.51
N PHE A 808 1.31 -27.28 -8.88
CA PHE A 808 0.74 -28.60 -9.03
C PHE A 808 1.47 -29.36 -10.14
N SER A 809 1.79 -30.62 -9.88
CA SER A 809 2.42 -31.52 -10.85
C SER A 809 1.46 -32.53 -11.49
N SER A 810 0.15 -32.31 -11.30
CA SER A 810 -0.92 -33.11 -11.92
C SER A 810 -2.00 -32.22 -12.51
N ALA A 811 -2.69 -32.72 -13.53
CA ALA A 811 -3.97 -32.17 -13.98
C ALA A 811 -5.06 -32.44 -12.93
N PRO A 812 -6.16 -31.68 -12.82
CA PRO A 812 -7.22 -31.97 -11.85
C PRO A 812 -7.90 -33.33 -12.05
N ASP A 813 -8.07 -33.75 -13.31
CA ASP A 813 -8.88 -34.92 -13.65
C ASP A 813 -8.09 -36.22 -13.82
N TRP A 814 -6.75 -36.19 -13.70
CA TRP A 814 -5.90 -37.39 -13.81
C TRP A 814 -6.27 -38.47 -12.78
N LYS A 815 -6.74 -38.03 -11.61
CA LYS A 815 -7.21 -38.80 -10.46
C LYS A 815 -8.13 -37.88 -9.65
N PRO A 816 -9.46 -37.99 -9.81
CA PRO A 816 -10.40 -37.06 -9.19
C PRO A 816 -10.19 -36.91 -7.68
N GLY A 817 -10.28 -35.67 -7.20
CA GLY A 817 -10.07 -35.32 -5.79
C GLY A 817 -8.61 -35.42 -5.32
N HIS A 818 -7.65 -35.66 -6.22
CA HIS A 818 -6.23 -35.73 -5.87
C HIS A 818 -5.40 -34.68 -6.62
N ALA A 819 -4.35 -34.21 -5.96
CA ALA A 819 -3.29 -33.41 -6.58
C ALA A 819 -1.92 -33.95 -6.22
N THR A 820 -0.93 -33.64 -7.04
CA THR A 820 0.46 -34.01 -6.80
C THR A 820 1.35 -32.79 -6.76
N LEU A 821 2.43 -32.87 -5.98
CA LEU A 821 3.48 -31.86 -5.90
C LEU A 821 4.82 -32.49 -6.20
N THR A 822 5.66 -31.71 -6.88
CA THR A 822 7.05 -32.06 -7.16
C THR A 822 7.95 -30.95 -6.66
N TYR A 823 8.77 -31.24 -5.65
CA TYR A 823 9.60 -30.23 -4.99
C TYR A 823 10.99 -30.76 -4.64
N THR A 824 11.93 -29.84 -4.43
CA THR A 824 13.28 -30.16 -3.99
C THR A 824 13.35 -29.94 -2.48
N VAL A 825 13.92 -30.90 -1.74
CA VAL A 825 14.27 -30.72 -0.34
C VAL A 825 15.49 -29.82 -0.28
N VAL A 826 15.30 -28.62 0.27
CA VAL A 826 16.37 -27.63 0.41
C VAL A 826 17.25 -28.08 1.58
N ASP A 827 18.52 -28.31 1.29
CA ASP A 827 19.55 -28.62 2.28
C ASP A 827 20.65 -27.57 2.17
N PHE A 828 21.01 -26.97 3.29
CA PHE A 828 21.99 -25.90 3.35
C PHE A 828 23.42 -26.42 3.61
N ALA A 829 23.63 -27.74 3.68
CA ALA A 829 24.96 -28.31 3.83
C ALA A 829 25.87 -27.97 2.63
N THR A 830 27.08 -27.48 2.92
CA THR A 830 28.12 -27.21 1.91
C THR A 830 28.78 -28.51 1.41
N PRO A 831 29.35 -28.53 0.19
CA PRO A 831 30.05 -29.70 -0.35
C PRO A 831 31.23 -30.19 0.53
N ALA A 832 31.80 -29.33 1.37
CA ALA A 832 32.88 -29.67 2.30
C ALA A 832 32.46 -30.65 3.41
N THR A 833 31.15 -30.72 3.75
CA THR A 833 30.61 -31.66 4.75
C THR A 833 29.92 -32.87 4.13
N GLN A 834 29.69 -32.89 2.81
CA GLN A 834 29.05 -34.01 2.09
C GLN A 834 30.00 -35.16 1.74
N GLY A 835 31.33 -34.99 1.90
CA GLY A 835 32.34 -36.02 1.61
C GLY A 835 32.39 -37.18 2.61
N VAL A 836 31.70 -37.08 3.75
CA VAL A 836 31.69 -38.11 4.79
C VAL A 836 30.26 -38.28 5.26
N ASN A 837 29.51 -39.21 4.67
CA ASN A 837 28.41 -39.99 5.29
C ASN A 837 27.53 -40.65 4.22
N GLY A 838 28.13 -41.58 3.48
CA GLY A 838 27.40 -42.78 3.08
C GLY A 838 27.29 -43.68 4.30
N SER A 839 26.08 -43.84 4.85
CA SER A 839 25.70 -44.71 5.96
C SER A 839 26.13 -44.33 7.40
N SER A 840 25.11 -44.38 8.27
CA SER A 840 25.13 -44.77 9.69
C SER A 840 25.82 -43.91 10.76
N LYS A 841 25.05 -43.77 11.86
CA LYS A 841 25.48 -43.71 13.27
C LYS A 841 26.36 -42.53 13.66
N SER A 842 25.81 -41.72 14.56
CA SER A 842 26.54 -40.83 15.47
C SER A 842 27.80 -41.50 16.00
N LYS A 843 28.96 -41.15 15.44
CA LYS A 843 30.24 -41.29 16.12
C LYS A 843 30.58 -39.93 16.70
N ALA A 844 30.60 -39.90 18.04
CA ALA A 844 31.14 -38.81 18.81
C ALA A 844 32.60 -38.56 18.40
N VAL A 845 32.86 -37.36 17.89
CA VAL A 845 34.19 -36.76 17.85
C VAL A 845 34.17 -35.63 18.87
N GLY A 846 35.20 -35.59 19.72
CA GLY A 846 35.25 -34.84 20.97
C GLY A 846 35.13 -33.32 20.82
N GLU A 847 34.65 -32.72 21.92
CA GLU A 847 34.65 -31.30 22.30
C GLU A 847 34.44 -30.28 21.17
N GLY A 848 33.18 -29.88 20.97
CA GLY A 848 32.79 -28.69 20.21
C GLY A 848 31.74 -28.93 19.12
N THR A 849 30.47 -28.82 19.51
CA THR A 849 29.25 -28.62 18.67
C THR A 849 29.05 -29.55 17.47
N ALA A 850 28.16 -30.54 17.61
CA ALA A 850 27.57 -31.27 16.49
C ALA A 850 26.91 -30.28 15.51
N VAL A 851 27.44 -30.17 14.29
CA VAL A 851 26.86 -29.32 13.25
C VAL A 851 25.48 -29.88 12.90
N VAL A 852 24.43 -29.19 13.35
CA VAL A 852 23.05 -29.54 13.02
C VAL A 852 22.83 -29.22 11.54
N GLN A 853 22.70 -30.24 10.71
CA GLN A 853 22.39 -30.09 9.29
C GLN A 853 21.04 -29.38 9.12
N ARG A 854 21.08 -28.18 8.54
CA ARG A 854 19.91 -27.30 8.37
C ARG A 854 19.23 -27.55 7.04
N ARG A 855 17.91 -27.76 7.09
CA ARG A 855 17.04 -27.91 5.91
C ARG A 855 16.03 -26.79 5.83
N GLY A 856 15.54 -26.47 4.64
CA GLY A 856 14.50 -25.46 4.45
C GLY A 856 13.18 -25.89 5.10
N LEU A 857 12.56 -25.00 5.89
CA LEU A 857 11.37 -25.29 6.70
C LEU A 857 10.25 -26.00 5.91
N ALA A 858 9.77 -25.40 4.83
CA ALA A 858 8.64 -25.95 4.10
C ALA A 858 8.96 -27.26 3.38
N SER A 859 10.14 -27.37 2.77
CA SER A 859 10.55 -28.58 2.05
C SER A 859 10.87 -29.74 2.98
N SER A 860 11.41 -29.47 4.17
CA SER A 860 11.69 -30.47 5.20
C SER A 860 10.40 -30.94 5.86
N TYR A 861 9.48 -30.02 6.17
CA TYR A 861 8.12 -30.33 6.62
C TYR A 861 7.44 -31.29 5.64
N LEU A 862 7.38 -30.95 4.35
CA LEU A 862 6.78 -31.83 3.34
C LEU A 862 7.49 -33.18 3.23
N SER A 863 8.83 -33.22 3.34
CA SER A 863 9.59 -34.47 3.30
C SER A 863 9.33 -35.39 4.49
N SER A 864 8.90 -34.82 5.62
CA SER A 864 8.55 -35.55 6.85
C SER A 864 7.15 -36.15 6.82
N LEU A 865 6.30 -35.69 5.90
CA LEU A 865 4.93 -36.19 5.77
C LEU A 865 4.93 -37.58 5.12
N GLY A 866 4.14 -38.48 5.70
CA GLY A 866 3.86 -39.80 5.15
C GLY A 866 2.36 -39.99 4.86
N PRO A 867 1.97 -41.08 4.18
CA PRO A 867 0.57 -41.40 3.94
C PRO A 867 -0.27 -41.36 5.23
N GLY A 868 -1.46 -40.76 5.16
CA GLY A 868 -2.39 -40.59 6.29
C GLY A 868 -2.16 -39.32 7.11
N THR A 869 -1.05 -38.60 6.93
CA THR A 869 -0.83 -37.31 7.59
C THR A 869 -1.61 -36.19 6.90
N SER A 870 -1.98 -35.16 7.65
CA SER A 870 -2.69 -34.00 7.07
C SER A 870 -1.87 -32.72 7.10
N LEU A 871 -2.07 -31.89 6.09
CA LEU A 871 -1.49 -30.55 5.97
C LEU A 871 -2.56 -29.53 5.58
N TYR A 872 -2.21 -28.25 5.65
CA TYR A 872 -3.09 -27.15 5.27
C TYR A 872 -2.63 -26.52 3.96
N ILE A 873 -3.58 -26.37 3.04
CA ILE A 873 -3.36 -25.86 1.69
C ILE A 873 -4.32 -24.73 1.36
N SER A 874 -3.90 -23.82 0.49
CA SER A 874 -4.76 -22.80 -0.12
C SER A 874 -4.42 -22.67 -1.61
N LEU A 875 -5.42 -22.39 -2.44
CA LEU A 875 -5.24 -22.26 -3.88
C LEU A 875 -4.59 -20.92 -4.22
N HIS A 876 -3.61 -20.94 -5.11
CA HIS A 876 -3.07 -19.74 -5.73
C HIS A 876 -3.15 -19.89 -7.25
N PRO A 877 -4.12 -19.25 -7.91
CA PRO A 877 -4.29 -19.35 -9.36
C PRO A 877 -3.01 -18.95 -10.10
N ALA A 878 -2.66 -19.69 -11.15
CA ALA A 878 -1.58 -19.28 -12.03
C ALA A 878 -1.98 -18.06 -12.87
N SER A 879 -0.96 -17.39 -13.44
CA SER A 879 -1.19 -16.39 -14.47
C SER A 879 -2.07 -16.98 -15.58
N PRO A 880 -3.06 -16.23 -16.11
CA PRO A 880 -3.91 -16.73 -17.21
C PRO A 880 -3.10 -17.10 -18.46
N TYR A 881 -1.86 -16.59 -18.59
CA TYR A 881 -0.95 -16.90 -19.68
C TYR A 881 -0.13 -18.19 -19.46
N PHE A 882 -0.16 -18.78 -18.26
CA PHE A 882 0.53 -20.01 -17.91
C PHE A 882 -0.44 -21.20 -17.82
N CYS A 883 -1.14 -21.46 -18.92
CA CYS A 883 -2.01 -22.62 -19.11
C CYS A 883 -1.89 -23.11 -20.56
N LEU A 884 -2.32 -24.34 -20.83
CA LEU A 884 -2.43 -24.81 -22.21
C LEU A 884 -3.55 -24.07 -22.96
N GLN A 885 -3.32 -23.78 -24.23
CA GLN A 885 -4.34 -23.22 -25.11
C GLN A 885 -5.54 -24.17 -25.26
N LYS A 886 -6.74 -23.59 -25.39
CA LYS A 886 -7.98 -24.35 -25.65
C LYS A 886 -7.94 -25.09 -26.99
N ASP A 887 -7.29 -24.49 -27.99
CA ASP A 887 -7.07 -25.14 -29.27
C ASP A 887 -5.92 -26.15 -29.16
N THR A 888 -6.28 -27.43 -29.06
CA THR A 888 -5.33 -28.53 -28.91
C THR A 888 -4.53 -28.86 -30.17
N SER A 889 -4.84 -28.22 -31.31
CA SER A 889 -4.11 -28.38 -32.57
C SER A 889 -2.85 -27.51 -32.67
N LEU A 890 -2.75 -26.46 -31.84
CA LEU A 890 -1.61 -25.56 -31.81
C LEU A 890 -0.37 -26.21 -31.18
N PRO A 891 0.85 -25.90 -31.67
CA PRO A 891 2.07 -26.39 -31.06
C PRO A 891 2.32 -25.83 -29.65
N VAL A 892 3.02 -26.58 -28.80
CA VAL A 892 3.45 -26.09 -27.48
C VAL A 892 4.92 -26.41 -27.22
N ILE A 893 5.66 -25.43 -26.70
CA ILE A 893 7.07 -25.56 -26.33
C ILE A 893 7.18 -25.29 -24.82
N MET A 894 7.60 -26.30 -24.08
CA MET A 894 7.76 -26.26 -22.63
C MET A 894 9.25 -26.30 -22.29
N VAL A 895 9.70 -25.42 -21.41
CA VAL A 895 11.12 -25.34 -21.00
C VAL A 895 11.20 -25.40 -19.47
N GLY A 896 11.75 -26.48 -18.93
CA GLY A 896 11.86 -26.69 -17.48
C GLY A 896 13.15 -27.34 -17.03
N ALA A 897 13.71 -26.86 -15.92
CA ALA A 897 14.87 -27.47 -15.28
C ALA A 897 14.54 -27.94 -13.86
N GLY A 898 14.97 -29.15 -13.50
CA GLY A 898 14.71 -29.75 -12.19
C GLY A 898 13.21 -29.81 -11.89
N THR A 899 12.81 -29.25 -10.75
CA THR A 899 11.39 -29.21 -10.34
C THR A 899 10.53 -28.26 -11.17
N GLY A 900 11.11 -27.45 -12.05
CA GLY A 900 10.38 -26.72 -13.09
C GLY A 900 9.62 -27.63 -14.06
N LEU A 901 9.85 -28.94 -14.03
CA LEU A 901 9.03 -29.95 -14.70
C LEU A 901 7.60 -30.06 -14.14
N ALA A 902 7.36 -29.64 -12.89
CA ALA A 902 6.10 -29.84 -12.18
C ALA A 902 4.85 -29.45 -13.02
N PRO A 903 4.67 -28.18 -13.44
CA PRO A 903 3.49 -27.80 -14.21
C PRO A 903 3.43 -28.49 -15.59
N PHE A 904 4.58 -28.77 -16.20
CA PHE A 904 4.60 -29.47 -17.49
C PHE A 904 4.14 -30.93 -17.38
N ARG A 905 4.38 -31.59 -16.25
CA ARG A 905 3.79 -32.90 -15.97
C ARG A 905 2.26 -32.82 -15.94
N ALA A 906 1.70 -31.78 -15.33
CA ALA A 906 0.24 -31.54 -15.32
C ALA A 906 -0.30 -31.30 -16.74
N PHE A 907 0.38 -30.47 -17.54
CA PHE A 907 0.00 -30.21 -18.93
C PHE A 907 0.08 -31.46 -19.81
N LEU A 908 1.07 -32.33 -19.60
CA LEU A 908 1.15 -33.61 -20.33
C LEU A 908 0.00 -34.56 -19.95
N GLN A 909 -0.45 -34.54 -18.70
CA GLN A 909 -1.66 -35.27 -18.28
C GLN A 909 -2.92 -34.72 -18.95
N GLU A 910 -3.10 -33.39 -18.99
CA GLU A 910 -4.23 -32.77 -19.72
C GLU A 910 -4.21 -33.15 -21.20
N ARG A 911 -3.04 -33.10 -21.85
CA ARG A 911 -2.88 -33.50 -23.25
C ARG A 911 -3.23 -34.98 -23.46
N ARG A 912 -2.78 -35.88 -22.58
CA ARG A 912 -3.16 -37.29 -22.64
C ARG A 912 -4.68 -37.46 -22.59
N MET A 913 -5.34 -36.83 -21.62
CA MET A 913 -6.79 -36.90 -21.47
C MET A 913 -7.53 -36.32 -22.68
N ALA A 914 -7.04 -35.21 -23.23
CA ALA A 914 -7.58 -34.63 -24.47
C ALA A 914 -7.43 -35.59 -25.66
N SER A 915 -6.30 -36.29 -25.79
CA SER A 915 -6.08 -37.30 -26.83
C SER A 915 -7.03 -38.49 -26.69
N GLU A 916 -7.25 -38.96 -25.46
CA GLU A 916 -8.15 -40.08 -25.16
C GLU A 916 -9.62 -39.71 -25.40
N ALA A 917 -10.03 -38.49 -25.07
CA ALA A 917 -11.41 -38.01 -25.20
C ALA A 917 -11.82 -37.66 -26.65
N SER A 918 -10.94 -36.99 -27.41
CA SER A 918 -11.30 -36.42 -28.72
C SER A 918 -11.03 -37.35 -29.91
N LYS A 919 -10.16 -38.37 -29.75
CA LYS A 919 -9.56 -39.15 -30.87
C LYS A 919 -8.93 -38.28 -31.97
N GLN A 920 -8.72 -36.99 -31.72
CA GLN A 920 -8.13 -36.04 -32.67
C GLN A 920 -6.60 -36.01 -32.51
N ARG A 921 -5.92 -35.64 -33.59
CA ARG A 921 -4.46 -35.47 -33.60
C ARG A 921 -4.10 -34.15 -32.90
N LEU A 922 -3.41 -34.24 -31.77
CA LEU A 922 -2.90 -33.07 -31.05
C LEU A 922 -1.79 -32.37 -31.85
N GLY A 923 -1.67 -31.05 -31.67
CA GLY A 923 -0.54 -30.26 -32.15
C GLY A 923 0.79 -30.76 -31.58
N PRO A 924 1.93 -30.54 -32.26
CA PRO A 924 3.23 -31.01 -31.80
C PRO A 924 3.63 -30.34 -30.47
N ALA A 925 4.21 -31.11 -29.55
CA ALA A 925 4.69 -30.60 -28.27
C ALA A 925 6.18 -30.92 -28.05
N LEU A 926 6.96 -29.92 -27.67
CA LEU A 926 8.37 -30.07 -27.28
C LEU A 926 8.53 -29.77 -25.78
N LEU A 927 9.26 -30.63 -25.07
CA LEU A 927 9.65 -30.39 -23.68
C LEU A 927 11.17 -30.37 -23.56
N PHE A 928 11.77 -29.21 -23.30
CA PHE A 928 13.17 -29.06 -22.95
C PHE A 928 13.34 -29.28 -21.45
N PHE A 929 13.93 -30.43 -21.07
CA PHE A 929 14.07 -30.82 -19.66
C PHE A 929 15.53 -30.93 -19.21
N GLY A 930 15.91 -30.15 -18.20
CA GLY A 930 17.26 -30.14 -17.63
C GLY A 930 17.35 -30.83 -16.27
N CYS A 931 18.32 -31.73 -16.09
CA CYS A 931 18.68 -32.27 -14.77
C CYS A 931 20.20 -32.56 -14.65
N ARG A 932 20.66 -33.28 -13.63
CA ARG A 932 22.09 -33.60 -13.43
C ARG A 932 22.53 -34.79 -14.29
N GLY A 933 21.70 -35.81 -14.41
CA GLY A 933 21.98 -36.98 -15.23
C GLY A 933 20.83 -38.01 -15.18
N PRO A 934 20.83 -38.98 -16.11
CA PRO A 934 19.73 -39.93 -16.29
C PRO A 934 19.51 -40.81 -15.06
N LYS A 935 20.59 -41.24 -14.39
CA LYS A 935 20.55 -42.10 -13.19
C LYS A 935 20.57 -41.31 -11.87
N LEU A 936 20.55 -39.97 -11.92
CA LEU A 936 20.70 -39.11 -10.76
C LEU A 936 19.36 -38.51 -10.32
N ASP A 937 18.76 -37.68 -11.17
CA ASP A 937 17.56 -36.89 -10.83
C ASP A 937 16.69 -36.61 -12.07
N SER A 938 16.63 -37.58 -12.98
CA SER A 938 15.70 -37.58 -14.11
C SER A 938 14.28 -37.85 -13.62
N LEU A 939 13.57 -36.77 -13.29
CA LEU A 939 12.22 -36.82 -12.73
C LEU A 939 11.24 -37.47 -13.71
N TYR A 940 10.44 -38.41 -13.20
CA TYR A 940 9.34 -39.07 -13.94
C TYR A 940 9.76 -39.66 -15.30
N SER A 941 10.98 -40.17 -15.44
CA SER A 941 11.52 -40.67 -16.71
C SER A 941 10.61 -41.69 -17.40
N VAL A 942 10.13 -42.69 -16.67
CA VAL A 942 9.24 -43.75 -17.19
C VAL A 942 7.92 -43.18 -17.72
N GLU A 943 7.35 -42.17 -17.04
CA GLU A 943 6.10 -41.52 -17.45
C GLU A 943 6.32 -40.64 -18.68
N LEU A 944 7.45 -39.91 -18.73
CA LEU A 944 7.82 -39.12 -19.89
C LEU A 944 8.09 -39.99 -21.13
N GLU A 945 8.81 -41.10 -20.98
CA GLU A 945 9.06 -42.07 -22.06
C GLU A 945 7.75 -42.67 -22.59
N ALA A 946 6.78 -42.95 -21.71
CA ALA A 946 5.45 -43.39 -22.11
C ALA A 946 4.69 -42.31 -22.90
N TYR A 947 4.76 -41.03 -22.48
CA TYR A 947 4.16 -39.92 -23.22
C TYR A 947 4.82 -39.67 -24.58
N GLU A 948 6.13 -39.87 -24.69
CA GLU A 948 6.83 -39.82 -25.97
C GLU A 948 6.40 -40.96 -26.91
N ALA A 949 6.29 -42.19 -26.39
CA ALA A 949 5.81 -43.34 -27.16
C ALA A 949 4.36 -43.19 -27.63
N MET A 950 3.52 -42.50 -26.86
CA MET A 950 2.15 -42.13 -27.25
C MET A 950 2.08 -40.96 -28.24
N GLY A 951 3.22 -40.30 -28.55
CA GLY A 951 3.27 -39.14 -29.43
C GLY A 951 2.71 -37.85 -28.83
N LEU A 952 2.55 -37.78 -27.50
CA LEU A 952 1.98 -36.62 -26.82
C LEU A 952 2.96 -35.44 -26.69
N VAL A 953 4.26 -35.75 -26.67
CA VAL A 953 5.38 -34.83 -26.53
C VAL A 953 6.65 -35.45 -27.10
N GLN A 954 7.64 -34.62 -27.44
CA GLN A 954 9.02 -35.05 -27.62
C GLN A 954 9.91 -34.34 -26.59
N VAL A 955 10.72 -35.10 -25.85
CA VAL A 955 11.53 -34.59 -24.75
C VAL A 955 12.96 -34.36 -25.22
N ARG A 956 13.45 -33.14 -25.03
CA ARG A 956 14.82 -32.71 -25.34
C ARG A 956 15.59 -32.56 -24.03
N ARG A 957 16.40 -33.56 -23.68
CA ARG A 957 17.12 -33.61 -22.40
C ARG A 957 18.42 -32.83 -22.44
N ALA A 958 18.79 -32.25 -21.30
CA ALA A 958 20.10 -31.65 -21.04
C ALA A 958 20.60 -32.08 -19.66
N TYR A 959 21.87 -32.47 -19.55
CA TYR A 959 22.44 -33.00 -18.33
C TYR A 959 23.67 -32.22 -17.87
N SER A 960 23.55 -31.60 -16.70
CA SER A 960 24.59 -30.71 -16.18
C SER A 960 25.85 -31.43 -15.65
N ARG A 961 25.75 -32.72 -15.33
CA ARG A 961 26.83 -33.54 -14.72
C ARG A 961 27.19 -34.79 -15.52
N ASP A 962 26.37 -35.20 -16.49
CA ASP A 962 26.65 -36.35 -17.38
C ASP A 962 26.42 -35.97 -18.85
N LEU A 963 27.40 -35.27 -19.43
CA LEU A 963 27.37 -34.84 -20.83
C LEU A 963 27.56 -35.99 -21.82
N SER A 964 28.02 -37.15 -21.33
CA SER A 964 28.33 -38.32 -22.16
C SER A 964 27.09 -39.14 -22.53
N ALA A 965 25.97 -38.90 -21.84
CA ALA A 965 24.71 -39.56 -22.13
C ALA A 965 24.22 -39.22 -23.56
N PRO A 966 23.85 -40.24 -24.38
CA PRO A 966 23.51 -40.04 -25.79
C PRO A 966 22.34 -39.05 -26.03
N ASP A 967 21.37 -39.03 -25.14
CA ASP A 967 20.15 -38.20 -25.19
C ASP A 967 20.39 -36.73 -24.83
N ALA A 968 21.44 -36.43 -24.06
CA ALA A 968 21.88 -35.05 -23.82
C ALA A 968 22.54 -34.40 -25.04
N GLN A 969 23.06 -35.20 -25.99
CA GLN A 969 23.82 -34.71 -27.16
C GLN A 969 24.90 -33.69 -26.79
N GLY A 970 25.56 -33.85 -25.64
CA GLY A 970 26.58 -32.92 -25.13
C GLY A 970 26.06 -31.55 -24.65
N CYS A 971 24.75 -31.37 -24.47
CA CYS A 971 24.15 -30.14 -23.92
C CYS A 971 24.13 -30.17 -22.39
N LYS A 972 24.73 -29.15 -21.76
CA LYS A 972 24.83 -29.03 -20.30
C LYS A 972 23.57 -28.43 -19.69
N TYR A 973 23.00 -27.44 -20.36
CA TYR A 973 21.80 -26.74 -19.93
C TYR A 973 20.70 -26.76 -21.00
N VAL A 974 19.45 -26.50 -20.59
CA VAL A 974 18.29 -26.44 -21.50
C VAL A 974 18.47 -25.36 -22.57
N THR A 975 19.20 -24.29 -22.28
CA THR A 975 19.58 -23.24 -23.25
C THR A 975 20.48 -23.77 -24.36
N ASP A 976 21.46 -24.60 -24.04
CA ASP A 976 22.32 -25.25 -25.05
C ASP A 976 21.49 -26.14 -25.95
N ARG A 977 20.49 -26.83 -25.37
CA ARG A 977 19.60 -27.73 -26.09
C ARG A 977 18.63 -26.96 -27.00
N LEU A 978 18.07 -25.86 -26.52
CA LEU A 978 17.27 -24.92 -27.33
C LEU A 978 18.08 -24.39 -28.52
N GLY A 979 19.33 -23.98 -28.29
CA GLY A 979 20.22 -23.50 -29.36
C GLY A 979 20.48 -24.54 -30.46
N LYS A 980 20.61 -25.83 -30.09
CA LYS A 980 20.72 -26.91 -31.09
C LYS A 980 19.43 -27.19 -31.85
N CYS A 981 18.28 -26.95 -31.24
CA CYS A 981 16.96 -27.15 -31.86
C CYS A 981 16.36 -25.86 -32.44
N ARG A 982 17.16 -24.79 -32.62
CA ARG A 982 16.67 -23.45 -32.98
C ARG A 982 15.78 -23.43 -34.24
N ASP A 983 16.14 -24.22 -35.27
CA ASP A 983 15.42 -24.21 -36.55
C ASP A 983 14.04 -24.90 -36.42
N GLU A 984 13.94 -25.92 -35.55
CA GLU A 984 12.68 -26.59 -35.21
C GLU A 984 11.80 -25.68 -34.34
N VAL A 985 12.40 -25.02 -33.34
CA VAL A 985 11.71 -24.05 -32.46
C VAL A 985 11.17 -22.87 -33.26
N ALA A 986 11.97 -22.28 -34.16
CA ALA A 986 11.56 -21.17 -35.00
C ALA A 986 10.40 -21.54 -35.95
N ARG A 987 10.40 -22.76 -36.50
CA ARG A 987 9.29 -23.26 -37.32
C ARG A 987 8.00 -23.36 -36.51
N LEU A 988 8.05 -24.01 -35.35
CA LEU A 988 6.88 -24.15 -34.48
C LEU A 988 6.37 -22.79 -34.01
N TRP A 989 7.28 -21.84 -33.72
CA TRP A 989 6.90 -20.47 -33.38
C TRP A 989 6.13 -19.77 -34.51
N MET A 990 6.59 -19.89 -35.76
CA MET A 990 5.85 -19.36 -36.92
C MET A 990 4.49 -20.03 -37.11
N ASP A 991 4.36 -21.31 -36.73
CA ASP A 991 3.10 -22.06 -36.74
C ASP A 991 2.18 -21.71 -35.54
N GLY A 992 2.53 -20.69 -34.74
CA GLY A 992 1.73 -20.19 -33.63
C GLY A 992 1.98 -20.87 -32.29
N ALA A 993 3.16 -21.49 -32.09
CA ALA A 993 3.47 -22.19 -30.85
C ALA A 993 3.38 -21.32 -29.58
N GLN A 994 2.76 -21.85 -28.54
CA GLN A 994 2.85 -21.29 -27.20
C GLN A 994 4.17 -21.72 -26.53
N ILE A 995 4.96 -20.77 -26.02
CA ILE A 995 6.19 -21.05 -25.24
C ILE A 995 5.92 -20.84 -23.75
N LEU A 996 6.19 -21.87 -22.94
CA LEU A 996 6.01 -21.87 -21.49
C LEU A 996 7.33 -22.22 -20.80
N VAL A 997 7.79 -21.36 -19.88
CA VAL A 997 9.07 -21.53 -19.18
C VAL A 997 8.84 -21.62 -17.67
N CYS A 998 9.42 -22.62 -17.00
CA CYS A 998 9.30 -22.80 -15.56
C CYS A 998 10.62 -23.30 -14.93
N GLY A 999 11.07 -22.67 -13.85
CA GLY A 999 12.32 -23.05 -13.16
C GLY A 999 12.74 -22.06 -12.08
N ALA A 1000 13.81 -22.37 -11.35
CA ALA A 1000 14.37 -21.47 -10.35
C ALA A 1000 15.11 -20.29 -11.01
N ARG A 1001 14.79 -19.06 -10.59
CA ARG A 1001 15.60 -17.86 -10.87
C ARG A 1001 16.83 -17.90 -9.98
N GLU A 1002 18.03 -18.14 -10.51
CA GLU A 1002 19.26 -17.79 -9.78
C GLU A 1002 19.46 -16.27 -9.88
N ASN A 1003 19.86 -15.64 -8.76
CA ASN A 1003 20.05 -14.20 -8.56
C ASN A 1003 21.20 -13.56 -9.40
N ASN A 1004 21.52 -14.11 -10.58
CA ASN A 1004 22.41 -13.46 -11.54
C ASN A 1004 21.57 -12.88 -12.67
N SER A 1005 21.28 -11.58 -12.56
CA SER A 1005 20.48 -10.75 -13.47
C SER A 1005 20.97 -10.66 -14.93
N GLN A 1006 21.99 -11.43 -15.33
CA GLN A 1006 22.57 -11.39 -16.69
C GLN A 1006 22.07 -12.50 -17.63
N ASP A 1007 21.59 -13.65 -17.15
CA ASP A 1007 21.25 -14.77 -18.04
C ASP A 1007 19.78 -14.82 -18.50
N SER A 1008 18.85 -14.19 -17.78
CA SER A 1008 17.44 -14.09 -18.20
C SER A 1008 17.24 -13.12 -19.37
N GLY A 1009 17.93 -11.97 -19.34
CA GLY A 1009 18.01 -11.07 -20.50
C GLY A 1009 18.69 -11.72 -21.70
N ARG A 1010 19.49 -12.77 -21.48
CA ARG A 1010 20.15 -13.58 -22.52
C ARG A 1010 19.27 -14.70 -23.09
N MET A 1011 18.21 -15.10 -22.37
CA MET A 1011 17.28 -16.14 -22.80
C MET A 1011 16.18 -15.53 -23.69
N GLU A 1012 15.63 -14.38 -23.30
CA GLU A 1012 14.68 -13.63 -24.12
C GLU A 1012 15.33 -13.05 -25.39
N SER A 1013 16.57 -12.55 -25.30
CA SER A 1013 17.33 -12.04 -26.47
C SER A 1013 17.93 -13.10 -27.41
N LYS A 1014 17.84 -14.39 -27.06
CA LYS A 1014 18.24 -15.50 -27.95
C LYS A 1014 17.04 -16.24 -28.54
N VAL A 1015 15.84 -16.00 -28.02
CA VAL A 1015 14.57 -16.57 -28.52
C VAL A 1015 13.85 -15.57 -29.43
N GLY A 1016 13.93 -14.27 -29.13
CA GLY A 1016 13.69 -13.21 -30.13
C GLY A 1016 14.86 -13.09 -31.09
#